data_AF-A0A9D1R2D5-F1
#
_entry.id   AF-A0A9D1R2D5-F1
#
_cell.length_a   1.000
_cell.length_b   1.000
_cell.length_c   1.000
_cell.angle_alpha   90.00
_cell.angle_beta   90.00
_cell.angle_gamma   90.00
#
_symmetry.space_group_name_H-M   'P 1'
#
loop_
_entity.id
_entity.type
_entity.pdbx_description
1 polymer ?
#
loop_
_entity_poly.entity_id
_entity_poly.type
_entity_poly.pdbx_seq_one_letter_code
_entity_poly.pdbx_strand_id
1 'polypeptide(L)'
;AAEIMGVEVRIGLEFRAPFRGRYVSFVWAPRGFSDPESFLSFLAERPMIALMNEGRKASLWMQRHVMDTLRLWNEKLAPSLAAELEIPVPLLDPDDFLAYVGAGQTSFLHLAEYAHQVILDSLRVRVRELQKETLTATSDRKEQISQLIRRMDMLTTEVIMETWLKPERNPELPSPNVPSDDKDMPEILRLAPHVLLDWLSSLRSGYRITLQLSNLHVEDVLELLWDCQGMITHLELFNLKEWQEGNLRHLTAINDLQIAINKGSVLHLKQILRTVIHKLEASSNKEDKERCSKFRIILRNLPSLQAPYHVAPLRSRIGTDSTSHSGLRHGMGLAVPETLPHGARKQIAKGKRFRPIILPVTVSLEFRETYVEQERPTAFRRWIEPRLRRAWGFSKFGLRKSREWRVLSSVTVVGQEGNVITMGGIGGEIGNGLCPEQPANAPRRRWFGFSRLNTPLSNTLKVLAGFIPALITFLYTQDWWVLAWFGAPLWFLITGLRNIPQAILGGGGMWSRSLLRWNDYVSWTRVCDSLLYTGLSVPLLEWFIRVLLLEDGLGLTVMDHPFLVFAIIAGANSIYISLHNIYRGFPKEAIIGNLFRSLLAIPVSVFYNDLLALSLPLFTETDPLLLLEPGAAIISKTASDTVAALIEGLADWRNNRRLRYWDYDTKLKRLFDCYAKLELAFPDRDILSLLSRPKELMRLTSGEARPLQVESIINALDLMYFWLYQPCAQQTLTSILRGMTREERVIVARSQGVLSRVREVSQLFVDGLLGRNFARALSFYLDSYESYIMTLNKRCAGFSNGNARYGVRRRRR
;
A
#
# COMPACT_ATOMS: atom_id res chain seq x y z
N ALA A 1 -7.61 7.69 1.68
CA ALA A 1 -6.18 7.32 1.66
C ALA A 1 -5.98 5.80 1.79
N ALA A 2 -6.44 5.18 2.88
CA ALA A 2 -6.25 3.75 3.13
C ALA A 2 -6.81 2.83 2.02
N GLU A 3 -8.00 3.13 1.49
CA GLU A 3 -8.61 2.38 0.38
C GLU A 3 -7.72 2.36 -0.88
N ILE A 4 -7.06 3.48 -1.20
CA ILE A 4 -6.11 3.58 -2.34
C ILE A 4 -4.91 2.64 -2.12
N MET A 5 -4.49 2.46 -0.87
CA MET A 5 -3.38 1.58 -0.51
C MET A 5 -3.81 0.12 -0.26
N GLY A 6 -5.12 -0.20 -0.38
CA GLY A 6 -5.65 -1.52 -0.05
C GLY A 6 -5.60 -1.85 1.44
N VAL A 7 -5.59 -0.83 2.30
CA VAL A 7 -5.57 -0.98 3.77
C VAL A 7 -6.99 -0.89 4.31
N GLU A 8 -7.41 -1.89 5.09
CA GLU A 8 -8.68 -1.87 5.81
C GLU A 8 -8.55 -1.02 7.09
N VAL A 9 -9.36 0.03 7.21
CA VAL A 9 -9.40 0.89 8.40
C VAL A 9 -10.65 0.54 9.22
N ARG A 10 -10.45 0.41 10.53
CA ARG A 10 -11.53 0.20 11.48
C ARG A 10 -11.37 1.18 12.63
N ILE A 11 -12.42 1.91 12.92
CA ILE A 11 -12.46 2.89 14.01
C ILE A 11 -12.97 2.16 15.25
N GLY A 12 -12.23 2.27 16.35
CA GLY A 12 -12.62 1.75 17.65
C GLY A 12 -12.49 2.84 18.71
N LEU A 13 -13.39 2.82 19.68
CA LEU A 13 -13.36 3.69 20.85
C LEU A 13 -12.86 2.89 22.05
N GLU A 14 -11.88 3.44 22.77
CA GLU A 14 -11.37 2.85 24.01
C GLU A 14 -12.19 3.35 25.21
N PHE A 15 -12.60 2.43 26.06
CA PHE A 15 -13.30 2.70 27.32
C PHE A 15 -12.57 2.03 28.47
N ARG A 16 -12.61 2.66 29.64
CA ARG A 16 -12.06 2.13 30.89
C ARG A 16 -13.20 1.87 31.87
N ALA A 17 -13.17 0.71 32.53
CA ALA A 17 -14.14 0.35 33.56
C ALA A 17 -13.42 -0.14 34.83
N PRO A 18 -13.91 0.22 36.02
CA PRO A 18 -13.34 -0.22 37.29
C PRO A 18 -13.63 -1.71 37.51
N PHE A 19 -12.59 -2.45 37.89
CA PHE A 19 -12.66 -3.87 38.19
C PHE A 19 -11.60 -4.21 39.24
N ARG A 20 -12.05 -4.65 40.43
CA ARG A 20 -11.18 -5.10 41.54
C ARG A 20 -10.07 -4.08 41.90
N GLY A 21 -10.45 -2.81 42.08
CA GLY A 21 -9.51 -1.74 42.51
C GLY A 21 -8.58 -1.20 41.41
N ARG A 22 -8.81 -1.55 40.14
CA ARG A 22 -8.05 -1.04 38.98
C ARG A 22 -8.96 -0.79 37.78
N TYR A 23 -8.46 -0.11 36.76
CA TYR A 23 -9.15 0.00 35.47
C TYR A 23 -8.79 -1.14 34.52
N VAL A 24 -9.81 -1.65 33.82
CA VAL A 24 -9.66 -2.53 32.65
C VAL A 24 -10.15 -1.81 31.40
N SER A 25 -9.42 -1.98 30.30
CA SER A 25 -9.71 -1.29 29.05
C SER A 25 -10.39 -2.19 28.03
N PHE A 26 -11.37 -1.62 27.32
CA PHE A 26 -12.12 -2.24 26.25
C PHE A 26 -12.06 -1.38 25.00
N VAL A 27 -11.82 -2.00 23.84
CA VAL A 27 -11.95 -1.32 22.54
C VAL A 27 -13.22 -1.79 21.86
N TRP A 28 -14.21 -0.89 21.75
CA TRP A 28 -15.45 -1.12 21.03
C TRP A 28 -15.36 -0.58 19.61
N ALA A 29 -15.52 -1.47 18.63
CA ALA A 29 -15.51 -1.13 17.21
C ALA A 29 -16.85 -1.52 16.58
N PRO A 30 -17.74 -0.54 16.29
CA PRO A 30 -19.01 -0.82 15.62
C PRO A 30 -18.80 -1.31 14.18
N ARG A 31 -19.76 -2.07 13.65
CA ARG A 31 -19.72 -2.65 12.30
C ARG A 31 -21.06 -2.50 11.59
N GLY A 32 -21.04 -2.86 10.30
CA GLY A 32 -22.24 -2.95 9.46
C GLY A 32 -22.47 -1.72 8.60
N PHE A 33 -21.47 -0.85 8.46
CA PHE A 33 -21.53 0.32 7.59
C PHE A 33 -21.16 -0.08 6.16
N SER A 34 -22.04 0.23 5.21
CA SER A 34 -21.81 0.07 3.77
C SER A 34 -20.81 1.08 3.23
N ASP A 35 -20.79 2.27 3.81
CA ASP A 35 -20.07 3.43 3.32
C ASP A 35 -19.72 4.39 4.48
N PRO A 36 -18.79 5.34 4.27
CA PRO A 36 -18.38 6.29 5.31
C PRO A 36 -19.48 7.25 5.78
N GLU A 37 -20.44 7.62 4.93
CA GLU A 37 -21.53 8.55 5.29
C GLU A 37 -22.51 7.89 6.28
N SER A 38 -22.78 6.59 6.09
CA SER A 38 -23.52 5.78 7.05
C SER A 38 -22.87 5.75 8.43
N PHE A 39 -21.53 5.71 8.50
CA PHE A 39 -20.81 5.79 9.77
C PHE A 39 -20.91 7.18 10.42
N LEU A 40 -20.78 8.25 9.64
CA LEU A 40 -20.93 9.62 10.15
C LEU A 40 -22.35 9.90 10.64
N SER A 41 -23.36 9.38 9.93
CA SER A 41 -24.76 9.49 10.32
C SER A 41 -25.01 8.80 11.66
N PHE A 42 -24.41 7.62 11.87
CA PHE A 42 -24.44 6.91 13.16
C PHE A 42 -23.83 7.73 14.30
N LEU A 43 -22.71 8.42 14.06
CA LEU A 43 -22.10 9.31 15.07
C LEU A 43 -23.01 10.49 15.46
N ALA A 44 -23.92 10.90 14.57
CA ALA A 44 -24.88 11.97 14.80
C ALA A 44 -26.19 11.49 15.47
N GLU A 45 -26.36 10.19 15.71
CA GLU A 45 -27.54 9.67 16.40
C GLU A 45 -27.57 10.09 17.88
N ARG A 46 -28.77 10.38 18.41
CA ARG A 46 -28.93 10.85 19.80
C ARG A 46 -28.26 9.96 20.86
N PRO A 47 -28.38 8.61 20.80
CA PRO A 47 -27.71 7.74 21.77
C PRO A 47 -26.17 7.83 21.68
N MET A 48 -25.63 7.98 20.47
CA MET A 48 -24.19 8.12 20.27
C MET A 48 -23.68 9.49 20.74
N ILE A 49 -24.44 10.56 20.50
CA ILE A 49 -24.15 11.89 21.04
C ILE A 49 -24.12 11.88 22.57
N ALA A 50 -25.06 11.16 23.22
CA ALA A 50 -25.08 11.02 24.67
C ALA A 50 -23.81 10.32 25.18
N LEU A 51 -23.40 9.20 24.55
CA LEU A 51 -22.15 8.52 24.86
C LEU A 51 -20.93 9.44 24.65
N MET A 52 -20.88 10.21 23.56
CA MET A 52 -19.79 11.15 23.29
C MET A 52 -19.74 12.30 24.32
N ASN A 53 -20.88 12.74 24.83
CA ASN A 53 -20.93 13.76 25.89
C ASN A 53 -20.39 13.21 27.22
N GLU A 54 -20.69 11.95 27.57
CA GLU A 54 -20.07 11.29 28.73
C GLU A 54 -18.56 11.10 28.53
N GLY A 55 -18.15 10.69 27.33
CA GLY A 55 -16.73 10.64 26.95
C GLY A 55 -16.03 12.00 27.08
N ARG A 56 -16.70 13.10 26.71
CA ARG A 56 -16.17 14.47 26.88
C ARG A 56 -15.98 14.81 28.36
N LYS A 57 -16.91 14.42 29.25
CA LYS A 57 -16.74 14.60 30.70
C LYS A 57 -15.52 13.81 31.21
N ALA A 58 -15.34 12.56 30.78
CA ALA A 58 -14.15 11.75 31.09
C ALA A 58 -12.86 12.40 30.60
N SER A 59 -12.85 12.96 29.38
CA SER A 59 -11.71 13.68 28.83
C SER A 59 -11.38 14.95 29.63
N LEU A 60 -12.39 15.74 30.00
CA LEU A 60 -12.20 16.95 30.83
C LEU A 60 -11.70 16.60 32.23
N TRP A 61 -12.19 15.51 32.81
CA TRP A 61 -11.70 15.00 34.09
C TRP A 61 -10.22 14.61 34.02
N MET A 62 -9.81 13.88 32.96
CA MET A 62 -8.40 13.56 32.71
C MET A 62 -7.55 14.81 32.48
N GLN A 63 -8.08 15.80 31.76
CA GLN A 63 -7.40 17.08 31.53
C GLN A 63 -7.10 17.80 32.84
N ARG A 64 -8.02 17.81 33.81
CA ARG A 64 -7.77 18.40 35.13
C ARG A 64 -6.61 17.71 35.84
N HIS A 65 -6.55 16.38 35.81
CA HIS A 65 -5.46 15.60 36.41
C HIS A 65 -4.11 15.96 35.79
N VAL A 66 -4.05 16.06 34.45
CA VAL A 66 -2.83 16.47 33.74
C VAL A 66 -2.44 17.91 34.10
N MET A 67 -3.41 18.82 34.28
CA MET A 67 -3.15 20.20 34.70
C MET A 67 -2.65 20.29 36.14
N ASP A 68 -3.17 19.48 37.05
CA ASP A 68 -2.67 19.40 38.42
C ASP A 68 -1.25 18.83 38.46
N THR A 69 -0.94 17.83 37.61
CA THR A 69 0.44 17.36 37.41
C THR A 69 1.35 18.43 36.82
N LEU A 70 0.86 19.26 35.89
CA LEU A 70 1.63 20.39 35.34
C LEU A 70 1.94 21.43 36.42
N ARG A 71 0.99 21.74 37.31
CA ARG A 71 1.23 22.63 38.46
C ARG A 71 2.30 22.06 39.39
N LEU A 72 2.19 20.78 39.76
CA LEU A 72 3.19 20.09 40.58
C LEU A 72 4.56 20.03 39.90
N TRP A 73 4.59 19.88 38.57
CA TRP A 73 5.82 19.97 37.80
C TRP A 73 6.49 21.33 37.98
N ASN A 74 5.74 22.42 37.82
CA ASN A 74 6.26 23.78 37.96
C ASN A 74 6.72 24.10 39.39
N GLU A 75 6.01 23.61 40.40
CA GLU A 75 6.30 23.91 41.81
C GLU A 75 7.50 23.13 42.37
N LYS A 76 7.66 21.85 41.99
CA LYS A 76 8.65 20.95 42.61
C LYS A 76 9.63 20.31 41.62
N LEU A 77 9.13 19.77 40.51
CA LEU A 77 9.95 18.94 39.63
C LEU A 77 10.88 19.80 38.74
N ALA A 78 10.40 20.92 38.21
CA ALA A 78 11.20 21.85 37.41
C ALA A 78 12.36 22.47 38.20
N PRO A 79 12.17 22.96 39.46
CA PRO A 79 13.29 23.41 40.29
C PRO A 79 14.30 22.30 40.61
N SER A 80 13.83 21.09 40.90
CA SER A 80 14.72 19.94 41.15
C SER A 80 15.57 19.60 39.93
N LEU A 81 14.96 19.59 38.75
CA LEU A 81 15.65 19.33 37.48
C LEU A 81 16.62 20.46 37.11
N ALA A 82 16.26 21.72 37.40
CA ALA A 82 17.12 22.88 37.22
C ALA A 82 18.39 22.80 38.08
N ALA A 83 18.25 22.35 39.33
CA ALA A 83 19.38 22.12 40.22
C ALA A 83 20.27 20.95 39.76
N GLU A 84 19.68 19.86 39.27
CA GLU A 84 20.43 18.68 38.80
C GLU A 84 21.22 18.96 37.51
N LEU A 85 20.63 19.70 36.57
CA LEU A 85 21.21 19.94 35.25
C LEU A 85 21.97 21.29 35.14
N GLU A 86 21.98 22.09 36.20
CA GLU A 86 22.57 23.44 36.21
C GLU A 86 22.04 24.33 35.07
N ILE A 87 20.73 24.26 34.79
CA ILE A 87 20.07 25.09 33.77
C ILE A 87 18.83 25.78 34.32
N PRO A 88 18.48 26.98 33.82
CA PRO A 88 17.15 27.53 34.06
C PRO A 88 16.14 26.68 33.28
N VAL A 89 15.38 25.85 34.00
CA VAL A 89 14.25 25.11 33.43
C VAL A 89 13.06 26.08 33.35
N PRO A 90 12.52 26.37 32.14
CA PRO A 90 11.35 27.22 32.01
C PRO A 90 10.14 26.58 32.68
N LEU A 91 9.30 27.41 33.30
CA LEU A 91 7.99 26.96 33.77
C LEU A 91 7.09 26.70 32.58
N LEU A 92 6.26 25.65 32.68
CA LEU A 92 5.32 25.25 31.64
C LEU A 92 4.05 26.10 31.75
N ASP A 93 3.64 26.71 30.65
CA ASP A 93 2.39 27.47 30.60
C ASP A 93 1.20 26.54 30.26
N PRO A 94 0.08 26.58 31.02
CA PRO A 94 -1.08 25.74 30.78
C PRO A 94 -1.77 25.98 29.43
N ASP A 95 -1.85 27.23 28.97
CA ASP A 95 -2.54 27.58 27.73
C ASP A 95 -1.71 27.17 26.51
N ASP A 96 -0.39 27.37 26.58
CA ASP A 96 0.53 26.88 25.55
C ASP A 96 0.53 25.35 25.45
N PHE A 97 0.42 24.64 26.59
CA PHE A 97 0.28 23.19 26.60
C PHE A 97 -1.02 22.73 25.93
N LEU A 98 -2.15 23.40 26.17
CA LEU A 98 -3.40 23.08 25.47
C LEU A 98 -3.32 23.37 23.97
N ALA A 99 -2.66 24.48 23.58
CA ALA A 99 -2.41 24.80 22.19
C ALA A 99 -1.51 23.75 21.50
N TYR A 100 -0.53 23.20 22.23
CA TYR A 100 0.33 22.12 21.76
C TYR A 100 -0.44 20.83 21.46
N VAL A 101 -1.36 20.43 22.35
CA VAL A 101 -2.19 19.22 22.16
C VAL A 101 -3.27 19.43 21.08
N GLY A 102 -3.77 20.65 20.91
CA GLY A 102 -4.76 21.00 19.90
C GLY A 102 -6.10 20.31 20.13
N ALA A 103 -6.60 19.59 19.11
CA ALA A 103 -7.88 18.88 19.18
C ALA A 103 -7.79 17.48 19.84
N GLY A 104 -6.60 17.07 20.31
CA GLY A 104 -6.36 15.77 20.93
C GLY A 104 -6.77 15.71 22.41
N GLN A 105 -6.78 14.50 22.97
CA GLN A 105 -6.95 14.29 24.40
C GLN A 105 -5.62 14.56 25.13
N THR A 106 -5.65 15.39 26.18
CA THR A 106 -4.48 15.63 27.04
C THR A 106 -4.06 14.34 27.74
N SER A 107 -2.76 14.06 27.74
CA SER A 107 -2.18 12.88 28.38
C SER A 107 -0.87 13.26 29.06
N PHE A 108 -0.41 12.45 30.02
CA PHE A 108 0.92 12.63 30.59
C PHE A 108 2.01 12.54 29.53
N LEU A 109 1.81 11.76 28.47
CA LEU A 109 2.78 11.64 27.37
C LEU A 109 2.93 12.97 26.65
N HIS A 110 1.82 13.62 26.31
CA HIS A 110 1.86 14.96 25.72
C HIS A 110 2.54 15.97 26.66
N LEU A 111 2.32 15.85 27.98
CA LEU A 111 2.99 16.72 28.96
C LEU A 111 4.51 16.47 28.98
N ALA A 112 4.96 15.22 28.91
CA ALA A 112 6.37 14.87 28.81
C ALA A 112 7.02 15.37 27.51
N GLU A 113 6.31 15.26 26.39
CA GLU A 113 6.77 15.73 25.07
C GLU A 113 6.90 17.26 25.06
N TYR A 114 5.89 17.96 25.58
CA TYR A 114 5.90 19.41 25.72
C TYR A 114 7.02 19.88 26.66
N ALA A 115 7.16 19.27 27.84
CA ALA A 115 8.22 19.59 28.78
C ALA A 115 9.61 19.37 28.17
N HIS A 116 9.81 18.23 27.48
CA HIS A 116 11.05 17.94 26.77
C HIS A 116 11.37 19.00 25.72
N GLN A 117 10.39 19.38 24.89
CA GLN A 117 10.56 20.37 23.83
C GLN A 117 10.98 21.73 24.39
N VAL A 118 10.36 22.18 25.47
CA VAL A 118 10.67 23.46 26.14
C VAL A 118 12.08 23.44 26.75
N ILE A 119 12.47 22.32 27.36
CA ILE A 119 13.79 22.17 28.01
C ILE A 119 14.92 22.01 26.98
N LEU A 120 14.65 21.41 25.82
CA LEU A 120 15.66 21.07 24.81
C LEU A 120 16.44 22.29 24.32
N ASP A 121 15.78 23.46 24.19
CA ASP A 121 16.46 24.68 23.76
C ASP A 121 17.41 25.22 24.84
N SER A 122 17.02 25.17 26.12
CA SER A 122 17.91 25.47 27.26
C SER A 122 19.11 24.51 27.32
N LEU A 123 18.88 23.21 27.07
CA LEU A 123 19.96 22.22 27.01
C LEU A 123 20.97 22.54 25.90
N ARG A 124 20.49 22.90 24.71
CA ARG A 124 21.36 23.26 23.57
C ARG A 124 22.24 24.48 23.87
N VAL A 125 21.69 25.49 24.56
CA VAL A 125 22.46 26.68 24.96
C VAL A 125 23.54 26.27 25.96
N ARG A 126 23.17 25.54 27.01
CA ARG A 126 24.12 25.11 28.06
C ARG A 126 25.23 24.22 27.52
N VAL A 127 24.91 23.27 26.64
CA VAL A 127 25.91 22.39 26.02
C VAL A 127 26.91 23.20 25.19
N ARG A 128 26.49 24.26 24.49
CA ARG A 128 27.41 25.15 23.76
C ARG A 128 28.34 25.92 24.70
N GLU A 129 27.86 26.34 25.87
CA GLU A 129 28.69 27.00 26.88
C GLU A 129 29.72 26.03 27.47
N LEU A 130 29.29 24.83 27.84
CA LEU A 130 30.14 23.76 28.37
C LEU A 130 31.20 23.32 27.35
N GLN A 131 30.86 23.27 26.05
CA GLN A 131 31.80 23.00 24.97
C GLN A 131 32.88 24.11 24.86
N LYS A 132 32.53 25.37 25.09
CA LYS A 132 33.50 26.48 25.14
C LYS A 132 34.39 26.39 26.39
N GLU A 133 33.82 26.07 27.55
CA GLU A 133 34.56 25.86 28.81
C GLU A 133 35.57 24.71 28.71
N THR A 134 35.21 23.66 27.97
CA THR A 134 36.09 22.51 27.70
C THR A 134 37.41 22.91 27.01
N LEU A 135 37.46 24.02 26.27
CA LEU A 135 38.68 24.46 25.58
C LEU A 135 39.76 24.98 26.55
N THR A 136 39.35 25.50 27.71
CA THR A 136 40.26 26.13 28.70
C THR A 136 40.35 25.37 30.03
N ALA A 137 39.53 24.34 30.23
CA ALA A 137 39.43 23.57 31.47
C ALA A 137 40.58 22.56 31.72
N THR A 138 40.79 22.19 32.99
CA THR A 138 41.66 21.10 33.45
C THR A 138 41.10 19.71 33.10
N SER A 139 41.93 18.66 33.14
CA SER A 139 41.53 17.28 32.80
C SER A 139 40.29 16.82 33.59
N ASP A 140 40.28 17.07 34.88
CA ASP A 140 39.24 16.59 35.79
C ASP A 140 37.91 17.32 35.54
N ARG A 141 37.99 18.62 35.21
CA ARG A 141 36.83 19.43 34.84
C ARG A 141 36.28 19.02 33.47
N LYS A 142 37.13 18.64 32.51
CA LYS A 142 36.68 18.11 31.22
C LYS A 142 35.90 16.81 31.36
N GLU A 143 36.27 15.94 32.30
CA GLU A 143 35.54 14.71 32.58
C GLU A 143 34.16 15.00 33.19
N GLN A 144 34.08 15.91 34.16
CA GLN A 144 32.81 16.35 34.74
C GLN A 144 31.87 16.95 33.68
N ILE A 145 32.39 17.84 32.82
CA ILE A 145 31.63 18.43 31.72
C ILE A 145 31.12 17.34 30.76
N SER A 146 31.95 16.35 30.44
CA SER A 146 31.58 15.25 29.57
C SER A 146 30.46 14.38 30.16
N GLN A 147 30.50 14.12 31.47
CA GLN A 147 29.43 13.40 32.17
C GLN A 147 28.12 14.21 32.19
N LEU A 148 28.20 15.53 32.41
CA LEU A 148 27.04 16.41 32.40
C LEU A 148 26.38 16.47 31.03
N ILE A 149 27.17 16.62 29.95
CA ILE A 149 26.65 16.61 28.57
C ILE A 149 26.01 15.26 28.25
N ARG A 150 26.57 14.13 28.70
CA ARG A 150 25.93 12.80 28.54
C ARG A 150 24.58 12.71 29.24
N ARG A 151 24.47 13.24 30.47
CA ARG A 151 23.18 13.28 31.19
C ARG A 151 22.15 14.13 30.46
N MET A 152 22.56 15.31 29.96
CA MET A 152 21.71 16.18 29.14
C MET A 152 21.28 15.50 27.83
N ASP A 153 22.18 14.73 27.20
CA ASP A 153 21.90 13.99 25.99
C ASP A 153 20.90 12.84 26.22
N MET A 154 20.98 12.19 27.39
CA MET A 154 20.10 11.10 27.79
C MET A 154 18.74 11.54 28.35
N LEU A 155 18.51 12.84 28.58
CA LEU A 155 17.22 13.36 29.03
C LEU A 155 16.21 13.36 27.87
N THR A 156 15.58 12.21 27.62
CA THR A 156 14.54 12.04 26.61
C THR A 156 13.14 12.21 27.21
N THR A 157 12.12 12.33 26.35
CA THR A 157 10.70 12.30 26.73
C THR A 157 10.36 11.12 27.64
N GLU A 158 10.91 9.94 27.37
CA GLU A 158 10.67 8.74 28.18
C GLU A 158 11.30 8.84 29.56
N VAL A 159 12.51 9.42 29.67
CA VAL A 159 13.12 9.65 30.99
C VAL A 159 12.30 10.62 31.81
N ILE A 160 11.76 11.68 31.19
CA ILE A 160 10.84 12.62 31.85
C ILE A 160 9.59 11.89 32.33
N MET A 161 8.99 11.08 31.45
CA MET A 161 7.81 10.27 31.78
C MET A 161 8.07 9.33 32.96
N GLU A 162 9.07 8.46 32.84
CA GLU A 162 9.36 7.37 33.78
C GLU A 162 9.87 7.86 35.13
N THR A 163 10.62 8.97 35.14
CA THR A 163 11.29 9.47 36.35
C THR A 163 10.44 10.48 37.10
N TRP A 164 9.77 11.37 36.38
CA TRP A 164 9.18 12.57 36.97
C TRP A 164 7.65 12.61 36.86
N LEU A 165 7.05 12.00 35.84
CA LEU A 165 5.60 12.05 35.61
C LEU A 165 4.86 10.74 35.95
N LYS A 166 5.57 9.71 36.40
CA LYS A 166 4.97 8.47 36.89
C LYS A 166 4.56 8.58 38.36
N PRO A 167 3.27 8.33 38.69
CA PRO A 167 2.80 8.33 40.08
C PRO A 167 3.54 7.34 40.99
N GLU A 168 4.07 6.24 40.44
CA GLU A 168 4.80 5.23 41.23
C GLU A 168 6.11 5.78 41.83
N ARG A 169 6.73 6.76 41.18
CA ARG A 169 7.94 7.45 41.68
C ARG A 169 7.63 8.74 42.41
N ASN A 170 6.47 9.35 42.14
CA ASN A 170 6.03 10.60 42.73
C ASN A 170 4.60 10.43 43.27
N PRO A 171 4.45 9.92 44.52
CA PRO A 171 3.14 9.60 45.10
C PRO A 171 2.21 10.80 45.28
N GLU A 172 2.77 12.02 45.26
CA GLU A 172 2.02 13.27 45.32
C GLU A 172 1.26 13.57 44.02
N LEU A 173 1.59 12.89 42.91
CA LEU A 173 0.89 13.05 41.64
C LEU A 173 -0.48 12.37 41.69
N PRO A 174 -1.54 13.04 41.21
CA PRO A 174 -2.85 12.41 41.09
C PRO A 174 -2.78 11.25 40.08
N SER A 175 -3.12 10.04 40.52
CA SER A 175 -3.08 8.84 39.65
C SER A 175 -4.44 8.58 39.01
N PRO A 176 -4.62 8.85 37.71
CA PRO A 176 -5.89 8.60 37.03
C PRO A 176 -6.13 7.11 36.72
N ASN A 177 -5.15 6.25 37.01
CA ASN A 177 -5.20 4.81 36.74
C ASN A 177 -5.79 4.00 37.90
N VAL A 178 -6.06 4.65 39.04
CA VAL A 178 -6.71 4.03 40.19
C VAL A 178 -8.15 4.54 40.26
N PRO A 179 -9.16 3.65 40.30
CA PRO A 179 -10.53 4.05 40.56
C PRO A 179 -10.64 4.74 41.92
N SER A 180 -11.26 5.91 41.95
CA SER A 180 -11.56 6.68 43.15
C SER A 180 -13.08 6.90 43.24
N ASP A 181 -13.63 6.92 44.45
CA ASP A 181 -15.04 7.20 44.70
C ASP A 181 -15.35 8.71 44.75
N ASP A 182 -14.44 9.56 44.24
CA ASP A 182 -14.63 11.01 44.21
C ASP A 182 -15.90 11.40 43.48
N LYS A 183 -16.70 12.28 44.10
CA LYS A 183 -17.98 12.78 43.56
C LYS A 183 -17.85 13.45 42.18
N ASP A 184 -16.69 14.00 41.88
CA ASP A 184 -16.38 14.68 40.62
C ASP A 184 -16.02 13.73 39.47
N MET A 185 -15.88 12.43 39.73
CA MET A 185 -15.60 11.43 38.69
C MET A 185 -16.80 11.23 37.74
N PRO A 186 -16.59 11.24 36.41
CA PRO A 186 -17.65 10.98 35.43
C PRO A 186 -18.28 9.59 35.56
N GLU A 187 -19.58 9.50 35.34
CA GLU A 187 -20.35 8.26 35.51
C GLU A 187 -19.80 7.10 34.69
N ILE A 188 -19.40 7.36 33.44
CA ILE A 188 -18.84 6.34 32.52
C ILE A 188 -17.60 5.63 33.08
N LEU A 189 -16.82 6.29 33.93
CA LEU A 189 -15.62 5.72 34.59
C LEU A 189 -15.96 4.96 35.88
N ARG A 190 -17.21 5.03 36.35
CA ARG A 190 -17.69 4.27 37.53
C ARG A 190 -18.48 3.03 37.13
N LEU A 191 -18.91 2.92 35.88
CA LEU A 191 -19.74 1.82 35.40
C LEU A 191 -18.99 0.48 35.46
N ALA A 192 -19.58 -0.51 36.12
CA ALA A 192 -19.06 -1.86 36.10
C ALA A 192 -18.97 -2.40 34.66
N PRO A 193 -18.00 -3.27 34.33
CA PRO A 193 -17.76 -3.75 32.97
C PRO A 193 -19.02 -4.25 32.25
N HIS A 194 -19.83 -5.09 32.91
CA HIS A 194 -21.05 -5.64 32.31
C HIS A 194 -22.08 -4.55 31.94
N VAL A 195 -22.26 -3.51 32.77
CA VAL A 195 -23.19 -2.40 32.52
C VAL A 195 -22.70 -1.55 31.35
N LEU A 196 -21.40 -1.27 31.31
CA LEU A 196 -20.79 -0.54 30.20
C LEU A 196 -20.96 -1.30 28.88
N LEU A 197 -20.66 -2.59 28.85
CA LEU A 197 -20.78 -3.39 27.64
C LEU A 197 -22.23 -3.56 27.19
N ASP A 198 -23.18 -3.67 28.13
CA ASP A 198 -24.62 -3.72 27.83
C ASP A 198 -25.07 -2.42 27.16
N TRP A 199 -24.65 -1.27 27.71
CA TRP A 199 -24.91 0.03 27.10
C TRP A 199 -24.32 0.13 25.68
N LEU A 200 -23.07 -0.30 25.47
CA LEU A 200 -22.44 -0.31 24.14
C LEU A 200 -23.13 -1.27 23.15
N SER A 201 -23.66 -2.39 23.64
CA SER A 201 -24.40 -3.35 22.82
C SER A 201 -25.76 -2.79 22.37
N SER A 202 -26.39 -1.96 23.20
CA SER A 202 -27.67 -1.31 22.89
C SER A 202 -27.56 -0.27 21.76
N LEU A 203 -26.38 0.33 21.58
CA LEU A 203 -26.13 1.34 20.54
C LEU A 203 -26.12 0.72 19.13
N ARG A 204 -25.63 -0.53 19.00
CA ARG A 204 -25.60 -1.21 17.71
C ARG A 204 -25.49 -2.71 17.89
N SER A 205 -26.28 -3.48 17.13
CA SER A 205 -26.24 -4.95 17.16
C SER A 205 -24.96 -5.58 16.56
N GLY A 206 -24.27 -4.89 15.66
CA GLY A 206 -23.04 -5.35 15.04
C GLY A 206 -21.82 -4.65 15.62
N TYR A 207 -21.04 -5.33 16.47
CA TYR A 207 -19.83 -4.75 17.08
C TYR A 207 -18.67 -5.76 17.24
N ARG A 208 -17.51 -5.23 17.62
CA ARG A 208 -16.43 -5.99 18.24
C ARG A 208 -16.05 -5.28 19.53
N ILE A 209 -16.14 -5.97 20.64
CA ILE A 209 -15.49 -5.56 21.88
C ILE A 209 -14.20 -6.37 22.02
N THR A 210 -13.08 -5.66 22.17
CA THR A 210 -11.76 -6.25 22.43
C THR A 210 -11.36 -5.93 23.87
N LEU A 211 -11.14 -6.95 24.69
CA LEU A 211 -10.57 -6.76 26.03
C LEU A 211 -9.05 -6.63 25.93
N GLN A 212 -8.48 -5.58 26.52
CA GLN A 212 -7.03 -5.42 26.65
C GLN A 212 -6.52 -6.23 27.84
N LEU A 213 -5.40 -6.95 27.65
CA LEU A 213 -4.91 -7.92 28.63
C LEU A 213 -3.80 -7.41 29.55
N SER A 214 -3.44 -6.12 29.46
CA SER A 214 -2.38 -5.52 30.27
C SER A 214 -2.61 -5.75 31.76
N ASN A 215 -1.63 -6.37 32.42
CA ASN A 215 -1.64 -6.71 33.85
C ASN A 215 -2.79 -7.63 34.30
N LEU A 216 -3.54 -8.24 33.38
CA LEU A 216 -4.60 -9.20 33.72
C LEU A 216 -4.05 -10.61 33.92
N HIS A 217 -4.60 -11.31 34.91
CA HIS A 217 -4.40 -12.73 35.13
C HIS A 217 -5.55 -13.54 34.51
N VAL A 218 -5.37 -14.86 34.45
CA VAL A 218 -6.38 -15.79 33.92
C VAL A 218 -7.68 -15.70 34.71
N GLU A 219 -7.59 -15.58 36.03
CA GLU A 219 -8.73 -15.39 36.92
C GLU A 219 -9.54 -14.12 36.56
N ASP A 220 -8.87 -13.03 36.17
CA ASP A 220 -9.52 -11.78 35.80
C ASP A 220 -10.28 -11.90 34.49
N VAL A 221 -9.61 -12.47 33.49
CA VAL A 221 -10.21 -12.71 32.18
C VAL A 221 -11.40 -13.66 32.31
N LEU A 222 -11.29 -14.73 33.10
CA LEU A 222 -12.36 -15.69 33.32
C LEU A 222 -13.59 -15.06 33.99
N GLU A 223 -13.37 -14.22 35.00
CA GLU A 223 -14.44 -13.49 35.69
C GLU A 223 -15.12 -12.48 34.76
N LEU A 224 -14.35 -11.71 33.98
CA LEU A 224 -14.88 -10.76 33.01
C LEU A 224 -15.67 -11.44 31.88
N LEU A 225 -15.18 -12.57 31.36
CA LEU A 225 -15.89 -13.34 30.33
C LEU A 225 -17.21 -13.91 30.84
N TRP A 226 -17.26 -14.30 32.12
CA TRP A 226 -18.49 -14.76 32.78
C TRP A 226 -19.47 -13.61 33.01
N ASP A 227 -19.02 -12.52 33.64
CA ASP A 227 -19.88 -11.38 34.01
C ASP A 227 -20.46 -10.68 32.78
N CYS A 228 -19.68 -10.61 31.69
CA CYS A 228 -20.09 -9.97 30.45
C CYS A 228 -20.88 -10.91 29.52
N GLN A 229 -21.15 -12.16 29.92
CA GLN A 229 -22.05 -13.11 29.23
C GLN A 229 -21.88 -13.20 27.70
N GLY A 230 -20.64 -13.14 27.20
CA GLY A 230 -20.36 -13.25 25.76
C GLY A 230 -20.27 -11.93 24.98
N MET A 231 -20.47 -10.77 25.62
CA MET A 231 -20.31 -9.47 24.97
C MET A 231 -18.86 -9.20 24.52
N ILE A 232 -17.87 -9.79 25.20
CA ILE A 232 -16.45 -9.69 24.83
C ILE A 232 -16.17 -10.63 23.66
N THR A 233 -16.00 -10.06 22.47
CA THR A 233 -15.82 -10.85 21.23
C THR A 233 -14.36 -11.16 20.89
N HIS A 234 -13.42 -10.33 21.35
CA HIS A 234 -12.00 -10.45 21.05
C HIS A 234 -11.16 -10.22 22.32
N LEU A 235 -9.99 -10.86 22.38
CA LEU A 235 -8.93 -10.55 23.33
C LEU A 235 -7.77 -9.90 22.57
N GLU A 236 -7.22 -8.80 23.07
CA GLU A 236 -5.94 -8.27 22.60
C GLU A 236 -4.83 -9.16 23.16
N LEU A 237 -4.64 -10.31 22.50
CA LEU A 237 -3.75 -11.35 22.98
C LEU A 237 -2.32 -10.86 23.07
N PHE A 238 -1.90 -9.97 22.17
CA PHE A 238 -0.54 -9.43 22.17
C PHE A 238 -0.51 -7.97 21.68
N ASN A 239 0.02 -7.08 22.51
CA ASN A 239 0.38 -5.72 22.13
C ASN A 239 1.89 -5.55 22.32
N LEU A 240 2.59 -5.06 21.29
CA LEU A 240 4.05 -4.96 21.30
C LEU A 240 4.58 -4.04 22.42
N LYS A 241 3.91 -2.91 22.67
CA LYS A 241 4.31 -1.96 23.72
C LYS A 241 4.18 -2.60 25.09
N GLU A 242 3.01 -3.17 25.37
CA GLU A 242 2.70 -3.80 26.66
C GLU A 242 3.58 -5.04 26.93
N TRP A 243 4.01 -5.73 25.87
CA TRP A 243 4.98 -6.82 25.99
C TRP A 243 6.37 -6.32 26.36
N GLN A 244 6.86 -5.23 25.74
CA GLN A 244 8.15 -4.62 26.08
C GLN A 244 8.18 -4.05 27.50
N GLU A 245 7.07 -3.48 27.96
CA GLU A 245 6.92 -2.97 29.33
C GLU A 245 6.75 -4.09 30.38
N GLY A 246 6.58 -5.35 29.94
CA GLY A 246 6.45 -6.50 30.83
C GLY A 246 5.08 -6.63 31.49
N ASN A 247 4.04 -5.99 30.92
CA ASN A 247 2.66 -6.02 31.41
C ASN A 247 1.91 -7.30 30.97
N LEU A 248 2.47 -8.10 30.05
CA LEU A 248 1.85 -9.30 29.47
C LEU A 248 2.44 -10.62 30.00
N ARG A 249 2.56 -10.76 31.33
CA ARG A 249 3.23 -11.91 31.98
C ARG A 249 2.46 -13.23 31.91
N HIS A 250 1.13 -13.18 31.89
CA HIS A 250 0.25 -14.36 31.99
C HIS A 250 -0.36 -14.78 30.64
N LEU A 251 0.26 -14.36 29.55
CA LEU A 251 -0.29 -14.44 28.19
C LEU A 251 -0.48 -15.90 27.72
N THR A 252 0.41 -16.82 28.08
CA THR A 252 0.28 -18.26 27.78
C THR A 252 -0.95 -18.87 28.43
N ALA A 253 -1.15 -18.62 29.72
CA ALA A 253 -2.26 -19.18 30.47
C ALA A 253 -3.62 -18.58 30.05
N ILE A 254 -3.65 -17.31 29.64
CA ILE A 254 -4.85 -16.68 29.04
C ILE A 254 -5.15 -17.28 27.66
N ASN A 255 -4.11 -17.53 26.85
CA ASN A 255 -4.26 -18.20 25.56
C ASN A 255 -4.80 -19.62 25.72
N ASP A 256 -4.33 -20.37 26.72
CA ASP A 256 -4.84 -21.71 27.02
C ASP A 256 -6.33 -21.68 27.41
N LEU A 257 -6.74 -20.69 28.20
CA LEU A 257 -8.16 -20.44 28.49
C LEU A 257 -8.96 -20.16 27.21
N GLN A 258 -8.47 -19.27 26.35
CA GLN A 258 -9.12 -18.95 25.07
C GLN A 258 -9.29 -20.21 24.19
N ILE A 259 -8.24 -21.02 24.07
CA ILE A 259 -8.25 -22.27 23.31
C ILE A 259 -9.26 -23.25 23.90
N ALA A 260 -9.32 -23.37 25.23
CA ALA A 260 -10.25 -24.26 25.92
C ALA A 260 -11.72 -23.87 25.70
N ILE A 261 -12.02 -22.57 25.75
CA ILE A 261 -13.35 -22.03 25.44
C ILE A 261 -13.71 -22.30 23.97
N ASN A 262 -12.83 -21.94 23.03
CA ASN A 262 -13.09 -22.06 21.60
C ASN A 262 -13.24 -23.51 21.12
N LYS A 263 -12.50 -24.45 21.72
CA LYS A 263 -12.65 -25.89 21.42
C LYS A 263 -13.86 -26.53 22.12
N GLY A 264 -14.51 -25.82 23.04
CA GLY A 264 -15.58 -26.39 23.86
C GLY A 264 -15.10 -27.46 24.86
N SER A 265 -13.82 -27.47 25.24
CA SER A 265 -13.24 -28.53 26.07
C SER A 265 -13.62 -28.38 27.55
N VAL A 266 -14.66 -29.08 27.98
CA VAL A 266 -15.13 -29.07 29.38
C VAL A 266 -14.04 -29.56 30.35
N LEU A 267 -13.28 -30.60 29.98
CA LEU A 267 -12.23 -31.15 30.84
C LEU A 267 -11.12 -30.11 31.10
N HIS A 268 -10.67 -29.45 30.04
CA HIS A 268 -9.59 -28.47 30.13
C HIS A 268 -10.03 -27.22 30.92
N LEU A 269 -11.27 -26.75 30.70
CA LEU A 269 -11.84 -25.66 31.50
C LEU A 269 -11.97 -26.01 32.98
N LYS A 270 -12.39 -27.23 33.31
CA LYS A 270 -12.44 -27.72 34.70
C LYS A 270 -11.05 -27.72 35.33
N GLN A 271 -10.01 -28.11 34.61
CA GLN A 271 -8.63 -28.08 35.10
C GLN A 271 -8.19 -26.64 35.40
N ILE A 272 -8.34 -25.71 34.45
CA ILE A 272 -8.01 -24.30 34.65
C ILE A 272 -8.74 -23.72 35.87
N LEU A 273 -10.06 -23.91 35.95
CA LEU A 273 -10.88 -23.44 37.07
C LEU A 273 -10.43 -24.03 38.42
N ARG A 274 -10.13 -25.33 38.48
CA ARG A 274 -9.64 -25.98 39.71
C ARG A 274 -8.30 -25.41 40.14
N THR A 275 -7.38 -25.19 39.22
CA THR A 275 -6.08 -24.57 39.51
C THR A 275 -6.26 -23.15 40.06
N VAL A 276 -7.14 -22.35 39.45
CA VAL A 276 -7.48 -21.00 39.93
C VAL A 276 -8.12 -21.05 41.32
N ILE A 277 -9.10 -21.95 41.54
CA ILE A 277 -9.75 -22.14 42.83
C ILE A 277 -8.73 -22.51 43.92
N HIS A 278 -7.86 -23.49 43.68
CA HIS A 278 -6.83 -23.87 44.64
C HIS A 278 -5.85 -22.74 44.95
N LYS A 279 -5.46 -21.95 43.95
CA LYS A 279 -4.60 -20.77 44.14
C LYS A 279 -5.28 -19.73 45.06
N LEU A 280 -6.59 -19.51 44.90
CA LEU A 280 -7.36 -18.55 45.70
C LEU A 280 -7.74 -19.08 47.08
N GLU A 281 -7.87 -20.38 47.25
CA GLU A 281 -8.08 -21.00 48.57
C GLU A 281 -6.83 -20.90 49.45
N ALA A 282 -5.65 -20.91 48.83
CA ALA A 282 -4.39 -20.74 49.54
C ALA A 282 -4.15 -19.30 50.03
N SER A 283 -4.88 -18.30 49.53
CA SER A 283 -4.74 -16.92 49.99
C SER A 283 -5.71 -16.60 51.15
N SER A 284 -5.23 -15.82 52.12
CA SER A 284 -6.00 -15.47 53.33
C SER A 284 -6.96 -14.28 53.13
N ASN A 285 -6.99 -13.67 51.95
CA ASN A 285 -7.73 -12.44 51.69
C ASN A 285 -9.25 -12.68 51.58
N LYS A 286 -10.05 -11.76 52.12
CA LYS A 286 -11.53 -11.85 52.08
C LYS A 286 -12.07 -11.79 50.65
N GLU A 287 -11.53 -10.91 49.81
CA GLU A 287 -11.93 -10.76 48.40
C GLU A 287 -11.68 -12.04 47.59
N ASP A 288 -10.59 -12.75 47.86
CA ASP A 288 -10.24 -14.01 47.19
C ASP A 288 -11.20 -15.14 47.58
N LYS A 289 -11.73 -15.15 48.80
CA LYS A 289 -12.77 -16.10 49.23
C LYS A 289 -14.11 -15.88 48.52
N GLU A 290 -14.51 -14.62 48.34
CA GLU A 290 -15.68 -14.26 47.54
C GLU A 290 -15.49 -14.68 46.08
N ARG A 291 -14.31 -14.42 45.54
CA ARG A 291 -13.94 -14.81 44.17
C ARG A 291 -13.91 -16.33 43.98
N CYS A 292 -13.40 -17.08 44.95
CA CYS A 292 -13.42 -18.53 44.97
C CYS A 292 -14.86 -19.08 44.93
N SER A 293 -15.76 -18.48 45.72
CA SER A 293 -17.19 -18.84 45.71
C SER A 293 -17.82 -18.62 44.33
N LYS A 294 -17.48 -17.51 43.66
CA LYS A 294 -17.90 -17.21 42.29
C LYS A 294 -17.36 -18.23 41.28
N PHE A 295 -16.08 -18.61 41.35
CA PHE A 295 -15.52 -19.63 40.46
C PHE A 295 -16.11 -21.03 40.69
N ARG A 296 -16.52 -21.36 41.92
CA ARG A 296 -17.28 -22.59 42.17
C ARG A 296 -18.65 -22.59 41.50
N ILE A 297 -19.32 -21.44 41.42
CA ILE A 297 -20.57 -21.27 40.65
C ILE A 297 -20.30 -21.45 39.15
N ILE A 298 -19.26 -20.80 38.62
CA ILE A 298 -18.84 -20.94 37.22
C ILE A 298 -18.53 -22.40 36.87
N LEU A 299 -17.83 -23.11 37.76
CA LEU A 299 -17.50 -24.52 37.59
C LEU A 299 -18.74 -25.43 37.52
N ARG A 300 -19.81 -25.10 38.25
CA ARG A 300 -21.09 -25.82 38.18
C ARG A 300 -21.86 -25.49 36.90
N ASN A 301 -21.71 -24.26 36.39
CA ASN A 301 -22.45 -23.73 35.24
C ASN A 301 -21.56 -23.51 34.00
N LEU A 302 -20.61 -24.40 33.75
CA LEU A 302 -19.69 -24.33 32.61
C LEU A 302 -20.38 -24.18 31.24
N PRO A 303 -21.52 -24.85 30.95
CA PRO A 303 -22.22 -24.66 29.69
C PRO A 303 -22.62 -23.20 29.42
N SER A 304 -22.98 -22.44 30.47
CA SER A 304 -23.36 -21.03 30.34
C SER A 304 -22.17 -20.13 29.98
N LEU A 305 -20.96 -20.49 30.42
CA LEU A 305 -19.72 -19.80 29.99
C LEU A 305 -19.39 -20.09 28.51
N GLN A 306 -19.66 -21.31 28.05
CA GLN A 306 -19.32 -21.76 26.70
C GLN A 306 -20.35 -21.36 25.64
N ALA A 307 -21.64 -21.30 26.01
CA ALA A 307 -22.74 -21.10 25.08
C ALA A 307 -22.57 -19.88 24.15
N PRO A 308 -22.14 -18.69 24.62
CA PRO A 308 -21.95 -17.55 23.73
C PRO A 308 -20.85 -17.75 22.68
N TYR A 309 -19.81 -18.52 23.01
CA TYR A 309 -18.63 -18.70 22.15
C TYR A 309 -18.70 -19.92 21.23
N HIS A 310 -19.74 -20.74 21.36
CA HIS A 310 -19.94 -21.93 20.52
C HIS A 310 -20.22 -21.56 19.05
N VAL A 311 -21.02 -20.52 18.82
CA VAL A 311 -21.37 -20.05 17.46
C VAL A 311 -20.30 -19.10 16.92
N ALA A 312 -19.79 -18.20 17.77
CA ALA A 312 -18.76 -17.24 17.42
C ALA A 312 -17.57 -17.41 18.39
N PRO A 313 -16.45 -18.02 17.95
CA PRO A 313 -15.31 -18.23 18.83
C PRO A 313 -14.71 -16.89 19.27
N LEU A 314 -14.19 -16.87 20.49
CA LEU A 314 -13.44 -15.75 21.05
C LEU A 314 -12.17 -15.54 20.22
N ARG A 315 -12.04 -14.40 19.55
CA ARG A 315 -10.94 -14.15 18.58
C ARG A 315 -9.78 -13.41 19.22
N SER A 316 -8.58 -13.59 18.70
CA SER A 316 -7.40 -12.84 19.14
C SER A 316 -7.18 -11.62 18.24
N ARG A 317 -6.70 -10.52 18.84
CA ARG A 317 -6.08 -9.39 18.15
C ARG A 317 -4.63 -9.27 18.56
N ILE A 318 -3.81 -8.84 17.61
CA ILE A 318 -2.40 -8.55 17.80
C ILE A 318 -2.18 -7.13 17.28
N GLY A 319 -1.54 -6.30 18.08
CA GLY A 319 -1.39 -4.87 17.81
C GLY A 319 0.04 -4.37 18.01
N THR A 320 0.32 -3.24 17.36
CA THR A 320 1.48 -2.39 17.64
C THR A 320 0.98 -0.97 17.76
N ASP A 321 1.43 -0.27 18.77
CA ASP A 321 1.06 1.13 18.94
C ASP A 321 1.89 2.01 18.00
N SER A 322 1.35 3.19 17.68
CA SER A 322 2.14 4.26 17.08
C SER A 322 3.22 4.67 18.07
N THR A 323 4.48 4.42 17.73
CA THR A 323 5.61 4.91 18.52
C THR A 323 5.58 6.43 18.55
N SER A 324 5.51 7.02 19.75
CA SER A 324 5.98 8.39 19.98
C SER A 324 7.45 8.50 19.55
N HIS A 325 8.00 9.71 19.51
CA HIS A 325 9.36 10.01 19.04
C HIS A 325 10.51 9.31 19.81
N SER A 326 10.20 8.33 20.66
CA SER A 326 11.18 7.61 21.45
C SER A 326 11.91 6.51 20.69
N GLY A 327 13.24 6.53 20.82
CA GLY A 327 14.14 5.59 20.14
C GLY A 327 14.09 4.16 20.65
N LEU A 328 13.61 3.95 21.88
CA LEU A 328 13.64 2.64 22.56
C LEU A 328 12.51 1.69 22.11
N ARG A 329 11.53 2.18 21.34
CA ARG A 329 10.36 1.40 20.90
C ARG A 329 10.52 0.88 19.48
N HIS A 330 9.95 -0.30 19.24
CA HIS A 330 9.87 -0.83 17.88
C HIS A 330 8.89 -0.04 17.04
N GLY A 331 9.32 0.37 15.84
CA GLY A 331 8.41 0.99 14.89
C GLY A 331 7.18 0.13 14.58
N MET A 332 6.07 0.81 14.29
CA MET A 332 4.76 0.21 14.03
C MET A 332 4.79 -0.84 12.91
N GLY A 333 3.96 -1.88 13.06
CA GLY A 333 3.63 -2.84 12.03
C GLY A 333 4.19 -4.24 12.29
N LEU A 334 3.40 -5.24 11.88
CA LEU A 334 3.71 -6.66 11.99
C LEU A 334 3.60 -7.33 10.62
N ALA A 335 4.40 -8.35 10.39
CA ALA A 335 4.29 -9.19 9.21
C ALA A 335 4.49 -10.66 9.57
N VAL A 336 3.91 -11.55 8.77
CA VAL A 336 4.22 -12.99 8.82
C VAL A 336 5.16 -13.30 7.66
N PRO A 337 6.39 -13.80 7.89
CA PRO A 337 7.39 -14.00 6.84
C PRO A 337 6.88 -14.85 5.66
N GLU A 338 5.99 -15.80 5.93
CA GLU A 338 5.35 -16.69 4.94
C GLU A 338 4.46 -15.95 3.93
N THR A 339 4.03 -14.74 4.24
CA THR A 339 3.24 -13.89 3.32
C THR A 339 4.11 -13.00 2.45
N LEU A 340 5.39 -12.82 2.82
CA LEU A 340 6.29 -11.88 2.15
C LEU A 340 6.88 -12.45 0.85
N PRO A 341 7.25 -11.59 -0.13
CA PRO A 341 7.97 -12.01 -1.33
C PRO A 341 9.31 -12.67 -1.01
N HIS A 342 9.78 -13.55 -1.90
CA HIS A 342 11.04 -14.28 -1.73
C HIS A 342 12.25 -13.37 -1.45
N GLY A 343 12.31 -12.22 -2.12
CA GLY A 343 13.38 -11.23 -1.90
C GLY A 343 13.41 -10.68 -0.46
N ALA A 344 12.25 -10.44 0.14
CA ALA A 344 12.14 -9.97 1.52
C ALA A 344 12.52 -11.07 2.52
N ARG A 345 12.07 -12.31 2.30
CA ARG A 345 12.49 -13.47 3.12
C ARG A 345 14.01 -13.67 3.12
N LYS A 346 14.64 -13.53 1.95
CA LYS A 346 16.10 -13.62 1.82
C LYS A 346 16.82 -12.47 2.53
N GLN A 347 16.23 -11.28 2.63
CA GLN A 347 16.79 -10.18 3.40
C GLN A 347 16.70 -10.42 4.92
N ILE A 348 15.55 -10.93 5.39
CA ILE A 348 15.35 -11.33 6.79
C ILE A 348 16.37 -12.40 7.18
N ALA A 349 16.49 -13.47 6.38
CA ALA A 349 17.45 -14.56 6.62
C ALA A 349 18.92 -14.10 6.59
N LYS A 350 19.25 -13.05 5.83
CA LYS A 350 20.62 -12.51 5.76
C LYS A 350 21.02 -11.69 7.00
N GLY A 351 20.07 -11.14 7.77
CA GLY A 351 20.32 -10.45 9.05
C GLY A 351 21.28 -9.23 9.03
N LYS A 352 21.69 -8.73 7.85
CA LYS A 352 22.72 -7.66 7.71
C LYS A 352 22.16 -6.23 7.72
N ARG A 353 20.92 -6.03 7.29
CA ARG A 353 20.29 -4.69 7.17
C ARG A 353 19.04 -4.52 8.04
N PHE A 354 18.37 -5.62 8.34
CA PHE A 354 17.12 -5.65 9.08
C PHE A 354 17.15 -6.86 9.99
N ARG A 355 16.99 -6.64 11.29
CA ARG A 355 16.90 -7.69 12.31
C ARG A 355 15.55 -7.53 13.00
N PRO A 356 14.49 -8.15 12.47
CA PRO A 356 13.21 -8.10 13.13
C PRO A 356 13.25 -8.93 14.43
N ILE A 357 12.44 -8.56 15.40
CA ILE A 357 12.14 -9.44 16.53
C ILE A 357 11.05 -10.41 16.08
N ILE A 358 11.29 -11.70 16.32
CA ILE A 358 10.27 -12.74 16.19
C ILE A 358 9.46 -12.71 17.49
N LEU A 359 8.18 -12.40 17.38
CA LEU A 359 7.28 -12.32 18.52
C LEU A 359 6.89 -13.73 18.99
N PRO A 360 6.59 -13.92 20.29
CA PRO A 360 6.18 -15.22 20.85
C PRO A 360 4.72 -15.59 20.50
N VAL A 361 4.30 -15.31 19.26
CA VAL A 361 2.93 -15.52 18.79
C VAL A 361 2.96 -16.19 17.42
N THR A 362 2.20 -17.28 17.31
CA THR A 362 1.97 -18.02 16.09
C THR A 362 0.54 -17.80 15.61
N VAL A 363 0.43 -17.32 14.38
CA VAL A 363 -0.83 -17.06 13.70
C VAL A 363 -1.01 -18.07 12.58
N SER A 364 -2.16 -18.76 12.57
CA SER A 364 -2.52 -19.69 11.50
C SER A 364 -3.00 -18.94 10.25
N LEU A 365 -2.43 -19.30 9.10
CA LEU A 365 -2.74 -18.69 7.81
C LEU A 365 -3.47 -19.65 6.88
N GLU A 366 -4.52 -19.17 6.22
CA GLU A 366 -5.19 -19.87 5.13
C GLU A 366 -4.80 -19.20 3.80
N PHE A 367 -4.26 -19.99 2.87
CA PHE A 367 -3.99 -19.54 1.51
C PHE A 367 -5.15 -19.90 0.60
N ARG A 368 -5.82 -18.87 0.06
CA ARG A 368 -6.97 -19.06 -0.84
C ARG A 368 -6.63 -18.61 -2.26
N GLU A 369 -6.72 -19.55 -3.19
CA GLU A 369 -6.67 -19.28 -4.62
C GLU A 369 -8.09 -19.32 -5.20
N THR A 370 -8.60 -18.16 -5.59
CA THR A 370 -9.93 -18.07 -6.21
C THR A 370 -9.78 -17.92 -7.72
N TYR A 371 -10.46 -18.78 -8.48
CA TYR A 371 -10.51 -18.74 -9.93
C TYR A 371 -11.90 -18.28 -10.35
N VAL A 372 -12.00 -17.09 -10.95
CA VAL A 372 -13.28 -16.50 -11.35
C VAL A 372 -13.38 -16.49 -12.87
N GLU A 373 -14.52 -16.92 -13.40
CA GLU A 373 -14.83 -16.80 -14.81
C GLU A 373 -14.93 -15.33 -15.21
N GLN A 374 -14.39 -14.97 -16.36
CA GLN A 374 -14.63 -13.64 -16.91
C GLN A 374 -16.09 -13.56 -17.35
N GLU A 375 -16.83 -12.57 -16.84
CA GLU A 375 -18.26 -12.40 -17.16
C GLU A 375 -18.53 -12.22 -18.67
N ARG A 376 -17.52 -11.84 -19.47
CA ARG A 376 -17.65 -11.63 -20.93
C ARG A 376 -16.40 -12.04 -21.73
N PRO A 377 -16.20 -13.33 -22.05
CA PRO A 377 -15.12 -13.77 -22.93
C PRO A 377 -15.35 -13.28 -24.38
N THR A 378 -14.27 -12.99 -25.13
CA THR A 378 -14.36 -12.70 -26.58
C THR A 378 -14.87 -13.93 -27.34
N ALA A 379 -15.53 -13.73 -28.49
CA ALA A 379 -16.14 -14.82 -29.27
C ALA A 379 -15.17 -15.98 -29.60
N PHE A 380 -13.91 -15.65 -29.91
CA PHE A 380 -12.85 -16.62 -30.13
C PHE A 380 -12.48 -17.41 -28.86
N ARG A 381 -12.35 -16.73 -27.72
CA ARG A 381 -12.08 -17.38 -26.42
C ARG A 381 -13.22 -18.27 -25.96
N ARG A 382 -14.48 -17.88 -26.24
CA ARG A 382 -15.67 -18.69 -25.93
C ARG A 382 -15.67 -20.04 -26.65
N TRP A 383 -15.02 -20.15 -27.82
CA TRP A 383 -14.91 -21.40 -28.57
C TRP A 383 -13.71 -22.26 -28.13
N ILE A 384 -12.59 -21.62 -27.76
CA ILE A 384 -11.33 -22.30 -27.40
C ILE A 384 -11.27 -22.70 -25.93
N GLU A 385 -11.63 -21.81 -25.01
CA GLU A 385 -11.46 -22.04 -23.57
C GLU A 385 -12.18 -23.30 -23.07
N PRO A 386 -13.45 -23.58 -23.45
CA PRO A 386 -14.12 -24.80 -22.99
C PRO A 386 -13.55 -26.10 -23.56
N ARG A 387 -12.81 -26.04 -24.68
CA ARG A 387 -12.12 -27.19 -25.28
C ARG A 387 -10.76 -27.40 -24.65
N LEU A 388 -9.99 -26.33 -24.46
CA LEU A 388 -8.70 -26.41 -23.77
C LEU A 388 -8.88 -26.79 -22.30
N ARG A 389 -9.91 -26.30 -21.60
CA ARG A 389 -10.19 -26.70 -20.20
C ARG A 389 -10.54 -28.18 -20.03
N ARG A 390 -10.97 -28.87 -21.09
CA ARG A 390 -11.20 -30.32 -21.12
C ARG A 390 -9.91 -31.12 -21.31
N ALA A 391 -8.83 -30.50 -21.78
CA ALA A 391 -7.54 -31.15 -21.86
C ALA A 391 -6.91 -31.27 -20.45
N TRP A 392 -6.27 -32.40 -20.19
CA TRP A 392 -5.62 -32.68 -18.91
C TRP A 392 -4.60 -31.58 -18.56
N GLY A 393 -4.69 -31.02 -17.35
CA GLY A 393 -3.81 -29.93 -16.89
C GLY A 393 -4.24 -28.50 -17.24
N PHE A 394 -5.25 -28.30 -18.09
CA PHE A 394 -5.68 -26.97 -18.56
C PHE A 394 -7.02 -26.49 -17.96
N SER A 395 -7.56 -27.16 -16.95
CA SER A 395 -8.86 -26.83 -16.32
C SER A 395 -8.97 -25.38 -15.83
N LYS A 396 -7.84 -24.72 -15.54
CA LYS A 396 -7.75 -23.34 -15.06
C LYS A 396 -7.48 -22.31 -16.16
N PHE A 397 -7.39 -22.74 -17.42
CA PHE A 397 -7.04 -21.89 -18.55
C PHE A 397 -8.15 -20.86 -18.85
N GLY A 398 -7.79 -19.57 -18.90
CA GLY A 398 -8.73 -18.47 -19.15
C GLY A 398 -9.41 -17.90 -17.90
N LEU A 399 -9.26 -18.53 -16.73
CA LEU A 399 -9.83 -18.03 -15.47
C LEU A 399 -8.98 -16.90 -14.87
N ARG A 400 -9.63 -15.89 -14.31
CA ARG A 400 -8.94 -14.84 -13.53
C ARG A 400 -8.53 -15.44 -12.19
N LYS A 401 -7.22 -15.52 -11.96
CA LYS A 401 -6.65 -16.00 -10.70
C LYS A 401 -6.50 -14.86 -9.70
N SER A 402 -7.10 -14.99 -8.53
CA SER A 402 -6.85 -14.17 -7.34
C SER A 402 -6.19 -15.02 -6.25
N ARG A 403 -5.27 -14.44 -5.50
CA ARG A 403 -4.56 -15.09 -4.38
C ARG A 403 -4.70 -14.20 -3.16
N GLU A 404 -5.22 -14.74 -2.06
CA GLU A 404 -5.37 -14.04 -0.79
C GLU A 404 -4.81 -14.90 0.35
N TRP A 405 -4.22 -14.24 1.35
CA TRP A 405 -3.85 -14.85 2.62
C TRP A 405 -4.85 -14.38 3.67
N ARG A 406 -5.48 -15.31 4.38
CA ARG A 406 -6.44 -15.00 5.46
C ARG A 406 -5.88 -15.47 6.81
N VAL A 407 -5.97 -14.59 7.79
CA VAL A 407 -5.55 -14.86 9.17
C VAL A 407 -6.70 -15.53 9.92
N LEU A 408 -6.45 -16.71 10.51
CA LEU A 408 -7.40 -17.41 11.37
C LEU A 408 -7.24 -16.96 12.83
N SER A 409 -7.85 -15.81 13.15
CA SER A 409 -7.71 -15.17 14.47
C SER A 409 -8.23 -15.99 15.66
N SER A 410 -8.99 -17.07 15.43
CA SER A 410 -9.49 -17.96 16.50
C SER A 410 -8.51 -19.05 16.91
N VAL A 411 -7.44 -19.26 16.14
CA VAL A 411 -6.42 -20.31 16.33
C VAL A 411 -5.04 -19.69 16.48
N THR A 412 -4.96 -18.64 17.29
CA THR A 412 -3.68 -18.02 17.64
C THR A 412 -3.07 -18.81 18.78
N VAL A 413 -1.79 -19.13 18.69
CA VAL A 413 -1.07 -19.88 19.73
C VAL A 413 0.12 -19.06 20.19
N VAL A 414 0.29 -18.97 21.50
CA VAL A 414 1.40 -18.28 22.13
C VAL A 414 2.43 -19.32 22.52
N GLY A 415 3.67 -19.12 22.11
CA GLY A 415 4.76 -20.05 22.34
C GLY A 415 6.12 -19.39 22.21
N GLN A 416 7.19 -20.12 22.54
CA GLN A 416 8.57 -19.60 22.47
C GLN A 416 8.99 -19.29 21.02
N GLU A 417 8.52 -20.08 20.06
CA GLU A 417 8.74 -19.84 18.63
C GLU A 417 7.44 -19.32 18.00
N GLY A 418 7.46 -18.09 17.50
CA GLY A 418 6.35 -17.50 16.76
C GLY A 418 6.66 -17.30 15.27
N ASN A 419 5.62 -17.05 14.48
CA ASN A 419 5.74 -16.75 13.05
C ASN A 419 5.45 -15.29 12.71
N VAL A 420 5.32 -14.41 13.71
CA VAL A 420 5.09 -12.98 13.50
C VAL A 420 6.39 -12.21 13.75
N ILE A 421 6.73 -11.30 12.84
CA ILE A 421 7.89 -10.42 12.92
C ILE A 421 7.48 -8.96 13.02
N THR A 422 8.28 -8.15 13.72
CA THR A 422 8.14 -6.69 13.70
C THR A 422 8.60 -6.12 12.35
N MET A 423 7.90 -5.10 11.85
CA MET A 423 8.28 -4.37 10.62
C MET A 423 9.15 -3.15 10.93
N GLY A 424 9.04 -2.59 12.14
CA GLY A 424 9.91 -1.53 12.63
C GLY A 424 11.18 -2.03 13.30
N GLY A 425 12.31 -1.43 12.94
CA GLY A 425 13.56 -1.59 13.69
C GLY A 425 13.47 -0.92 15.06
N ILE A 426 14.39 -1.28 15.96
CA ILE A 426 14.70 -0.49 17.15
C ILE A 426 15.41 0.77 16.63
N GLY A 427 14.91 1.96 16.94
CA GLY A 427 15.75 3.15 16.84
C GLY A 427 16.97 2.90 17.72
N GLY A 428 18.17 3.35 17.35
CA GLY A 428 19.26 3.34 18.34
C GLY A 428 18.86 4.13 19.58
N GLU A 429 19.70 4.15 20.62
CA GLU A 429 19.54 5.13 21.70
C GLU A 429 19.51 6.54 21.05
N ILE A 430 18.33 7.13 20.94
CA ILE A 430 18.18 8.49 20.40
C ILE A 430 18.46 9.40 21.58
N GLY A 431 19.73 9.74 21.77
CA GLY A 431 20.10 10.91 22.56
C GLY A 431 19.57 12.19 21.90
N ASN A 432 19.58 13.30 22.64
CA ASN A 432 19.19 14.62 22.14
C ASN A 432 20.11 15.16 21.03
N GLY A 433 21.17 14.43 20.65
CA GLY A 433 22.17 14.85 19.67
C GLY A 433 23.10 15.94 20.20
N LEU A 434 23.20 16.03 21.53
CA LEU A 434 24.00 17.00 22.29
C LEU A 434 25.42 16.49 22.53
N CYS A 435 25.60 15.17 22.59
CA CYS A 435 26.92 14.56 22.58
C CYS A 435 27.48 14.50 21.15
N PRO A 436 28.70 15.00 20.89
CA PRO A 436 29.45 14.60 19.71
C PRO A 436 29.91 13.15 19.93
N GLU A 437 29.06 12.17 19.62
CA GLU A 437 29.52 10.78 19.62
C GLU A 437 30.63 10.60 18.59
N GLN A 438 31.70 9.92 19.02
CA GLN A 438 32.63 9.26 18.10
C GLN A 438 31.81 8.42 17.12
N PRO A 439 32.09 8.48 15.80
CA PRO A 439 31.30 7.77 14.81
C PRO A 439 31.59 6.27 14.86
N ALA A 440 31.07 5.58 15.89
CA ALA A 440 31.15 4.13 16.00
C ALA A 440 30.34 3.44 14.90
N ASN A 441 29.44 4.16 14.21
CA ASN A 441 28.80 3.71 12.99
C ASN A 441 28.54 4.88 12.04
N ALA A 442 29.61 5.52 11.52
CA ALA A 442 29.46 6.22 10.24
C ALA A 442 28.82 5.21 9.25
N PRO A 443 27.68 5.52 8.61
CA PRO A 443 27.15 4.64 7.59
C PRO A 443 28.24 4.49 6.55
N ARG A 444 28.84 3.28 6.46
CA ARG A 444 29.88 2.95 5.48
C ARG A 444 29.52 3.65 4.19
N ARG A 445 30.39 4.56 3.73
CA ARG A 445 30.23 5.32 2.48
C ARG A 445 29.67 4.37 1.44
N ARG A 446 28.36 4.49 1.19
CA ARG A 446 27.70 3.64 0.21
C ARG A 446 28.37 3.96 -1.10
N TRP A 447 28.79 2.93 -1.83
CA TRP A 447 29.08 3.09 -3.23
C TRP A 447 27.85 3.74 -3.86
N PHE A 448 28.01 4.96 -4.39
CA PHE A 448 26.92 5.73 -4.96
C PHE A 448 26.35 4.93 -6.14
N GLY A 449 25.26 4.18 -5.88
CA GLY A 449 24.59 3.45 -6.92
C GLY A 449 24.04 4.41 -7.97
N PHE A 450 24.03 3.98 -9.23
CA PHE A 450 23.51 4.67 -10.43
C PHE A 450 22.10 5.32 -10.27
N SER A 451 21.39 5.05 -9.18
CA SER A 451 20.06 5.58 -8.80
C SER A 451 19.95 7.11 -8.63
N ARG A 452 21.07 7.85 -8.57
CA ARG A 452 21.05 9.33 -8.43
C ARG A 452 21.64 10.07 -9.65
N LEU A 453 21.95 9.36 -10.73
CA LEU A 453 22.40 10.01 -11.95
C LEU A 453 21.21 10.69 -12.63
N ASN A 454 21.44 11.90 -13.14
CA ASN A 454 20.45 12.61 -13.94
C ASN A 454 20.04 11.74 -15.14
N THR A 455 18.75 11.67 -15.46
CA THR A 455 18.18 10.85 -16.54
C THR A 455 18.92 10.98 -17.88
N PRO A 456 19.26 12.19 -18.39
CA PRO A 456 20.05 12.32 -19.61
C PRO A 456 21.44 11.69 -19.50
N LEU A 457 22.15 11.91 -18.39
CA LEU A 457 23.50 11.34 -18.18
C LEU A 457 23.46 9.81 -18.11
N SER A 458 22.47 9.24 -17.42
CA SER A 458 22.29 7.79 -17.36
C SER A 458 21.98 7.22 -18.74
N ASN A 459 21.11 7.87 -19.53
CA ASN A 459 20.75 7.44 -20.87
C ASN A 459 21.95 7.51 -21.84
N THR A 460 22.76 8.57 -21.78
CA THR A 460 23.98 8.68 -22.58
C THR A 460 24.99 7.59 -22.23
N LEU A 461 25.21 7.32 -20.94
CA LEU A 461 26.13 6.26 -20.50
C LEU A 461 25.68 4.88 -20.98
N LYS A 462 24.37 4.59 -20.98
CA LYS A 462 23.82 3.34 -21.50
C LYS A 462 24.08 3.18 -23.00
N VAL A 463 23.84 4.23 -23.79
CA VAL A 463 24.09 4.19 -25.23
C VAL A 463 25.58 3.95 -25.51
N LEU A 464 26.47 4.65 -24.82
CA LEU A 464 27.93 4.47 -24.97
C LEU A 464 28.40 3.07 -24.57
N ALA A 465 27.90 2.54 -23.45
CA ALA A 465 28.26 1.21 -22.97
C ALA A 465 27.81 0.08 -23.92
N GLY A 466 26.77 0.28 -24.72
CA GLY A 466 26.40 -0.64 -25.79
C GLY A 466 27.15 -0.38 -27.10
N PHE A 467 27.35 0.89 -27.47
CA PHE A 467 27.89 1.28 -28.77
C PHE A 467 29.38 0.99 -28.91
N ILE A 468 30.18 1.27 -27.88
CA ILE A 468 31.64 1.08 -27.93
C ILE A 468 32.00 -0.40 -28.15
N PRO A 469 31.46 -1.38 -27.40
CA PRO A 469 31.74 -2.79 -27.65
C PRO A 469 31.28 -3.25 -29.03
N ALA A 470 30.08 -2.83 -29.47
CA ALA A 470 29.56 -3.19 -30.79
C ALA A 470 30.47 -2.67 -31.91
N LEU A 471 30.93 -1.42 -31.83
CA LEU A 471 31.81 -0.81 -32.81
C LEU A 471 33.14 -1.57 -32.91
N ILE A 472 33.76 -1.88 -31.77
CA ILE A 472 35.02 -2.65 -31.73
C ILE A 472 34.81 -4.03 -32.37
N THR A 473 33.71 -4.71 -32.07
CA THR A 473 33.43 -6.03 -32.65
C THR A 473 33.20 -5.97 -34.16
N PHE A 474 32.46 -4.98 -34.67
CA PHE A 474 32.27 -4.83 -36.12
C PHE A 474 33.58 -4.53 -36.85
N LEU A 475 34.45 -3.69 -36.27
CA LEU A 475 35.77 -3.41 -36.84
C LEU A 475 36.70 -4.62 -36.84
N TYR A 476 36.55 -5.53 -35.87
CA TYR A 476 37.39 -6.71 -35.73
C TYR A 476 36.93 -7.90 -36.58
N THR A 477 35.62 -8.04 -36.80
CA THR A 477 35.03 -9.29 -37.34
C THR A 477 34.53 -9.20 -38.78
N GLN A 478 34.38 -8.01 -39.35
CA GLN A 478 33.78 -7.85 -40.68
C GLN A 478 34.80 -7.50 -41.75
N ASP A 479 34.79 -8.28 -42.83
CA ASP A 479 35.64 -8.05 -44.00
C ASP A 479 35.10 -6.93 -44.92
N TRP A 480 33.79 -6.69 -44.89
CA TRP A 480 33.17 -5.64 -45.71
C TRP A 480 33.31 -4.26 -45.06
N TRP A 481 34.02 -3.34 -45.73
CA TRP A 481 34.34 -2.01 -45.20
C TRP A 481 33.11 -1.20 -44.74
N VAL A 482 31.97 -1.36 -45.42
CA VAL A 482 30.71 -0.69 -45.05
C VAL A 482 30.20 -1.21 -43.71
N LEU A 483 30.19 -2.54 -43.51
CA LEU A 483 29.73 -3.12 -42.24
C LEU A 483 30.75 -2.91 -41.12
N ALA A 484 32.04 -2.87 -41.42
CA ALA A 484 33.09 -2.60 -40.44
C ALA A 484 32.96 -1.20 -39.82
N TRP A 485 32.76 -0.16 -40.64
CA TRP A 485 32.66 1.23 -40.16
C TRP A 485 31.24 1.66 -39.81
N PHE A 486 30.24 1.26 -40.61
CA PHE A 486 28.85 1.66 -40.42
C PHE A 486 27.97 0.60 -39.77
N GLY A 487 28.48 -0.61 -39.50
CA GLY A 487 27.71 -1.69 -38.89
C GLY A 487 27.11 -1.31 -37.54
N ALA A 488 27.91 -0.80 -36.60
CA ALA A 488 27.41 -0.35 -35.30
C ALA A 488 26.40 0.81 -35.39
N PRO A 489 26.67 1.91 -36.13
CA PRO A 489 25.68 2.96 -36.40
C PRO A 489 24.37 2.44 -36.99
N LEU A 490 24.44 1.54 -37.97
CA LEU A 490 23.27 0.97 -38.64
C LEU A 490 22.47 0.06 -37.70
N TRP A 491 23.14 -0.77 -36.90
CA TRP A 491 22.51 -1.63 -35.89
C TRP A 491 21.72 -0.82 -34.86
N PHE A 492 22.31 0.29 -34.42
CA PHE A 492 21.69 1.23 -33.49
C PHE A 492 20.56 2.02 -34.14
N LEU A 493 20.69 2.41 -35.41
CA LEU A 493 19.64 3.09 -36.16
C LEU A 493 18.41 2.21 -36.33
N ILE A 494 18.57 0.96 -36.79
CA ILE A 494 17.47 0.01 -36.97
C ILE A 494 16.73 -0.22 -35.63
N THR A 495 17.50 -0.44 -34.56
CA THR A 495 16.96 -0.68 -33.21
C THR A 495 16.28 0.57 -32.64
N GLY A 496 16.86 1.75 -32.88
CA GLY A 496 16.30 3.03 -32.46
C GLY A 496 14.97 3.30 -33.14
N LEU A 497 14.94 3.18 -34.48
CA LEU A 497 13.76 3.39 -35.31
C LEU A 497 12.63 2.42 -34.97
N ARG A 498 12.94 1.16 -34.65
CA ARG A 498 11.96 0.13 -34.22
C ARG A 498 11.05 0.58 -33.06
N ASN A 499 11.57 1.40 -32.14
CA ASN A 499 10.78 1.85 -30.98
C ASN A 499 9.59 2.76 -31.38
N ILE A 500 9.67 3.41 -32.55
CA ILE A 500 8.61 4.27 -33.07
C ILE A 500 7.36 3.46 -33.46
N PRO A 501 7.41 2.46 -34.36
CA PRO A 501 6.25 1.62 -34.67
C PRO A 501 5.77 0.83 -33.44
N GLN A 502 6.66 0.40 -32.55
CA GLN A 502 6.29 -0.22 -31.27
C GLN A 502 5.42 0.72 -30.41
N ALA A 503 5.83 1.98 -30.24
CA ALA A 503 5.09 2.98 -29.47
C ALA A 503 3.74 3.32 -30.13
N ILE A 504 3.71 3.44 -31.46
CA ILE A 504 2.47 3.69 -32.23
C ILE A 504 1.48 2.53 -32.06
N LEU A 505 1.93 1.28 -32.16
CA LEU A 505 1.10 0.10 -31.94
C LEU A 505 0.59 0.05 -30.48
N GLY A 506 1.48 0.29 -29.51
CA GLY A 506 1.13 0.36 -28.09
C GLY A 506 0.11 1.47 -27.76
N GLY A 507 0.12 2.58 -28.49
CA GLY A 507 -0.80 3.71 -28.33
C GLY A 507 -2.21 3.50 -28.92
N GLY A 508 -2.43 2.41 -29.66
CA GLY A 508 -3.72 2.09 -30.31
C GLY A 508 -3.70 2.18 -31.83
N GLY A 509 -2.51 2.31 -32.44
CA GLY A 509 -2.28 2.38 -33.89
C GLY A 509 -2.29 3.81 -34.46
N MET A 510 -1.86 3.96 -35.73
CA MET A 510 -1.82 5.26 -36.44
C MET A 510 -3.18 5.96 -36.56
N TRP A 511 -4.28 5.23 -36.31
CA TRP A 511 -5.65 5.72 -36.40
C TRP A 511 -6.24 6.13 -35.03
N SER A 512 -5.42 6.11 -33.97
CA SER A 512 -5.80 6.59 -32.64
C SER A 512 -5.96 8.11 -32.65
N ARG A 513 -7.19 8.61 -32.47
CA ARG A 513 -7.51 10.04 -32.39
C ARG A 513 -7.18 10.68 -31.02
N SER A 514 -6.12 10.19 -30.37
CA SER A 514 -5.60 10.80 -29.14
C SER A 514 -4.85 12.08 -29.48
N LEU A 515 -4.94 13.11 -28.62
CA LEU A 515 -4.22 14.38 -28.80
C LEU A 515 -2.71 14.27 -28.60
N LEU A 516 -2.24 13.15 -28.02
CA LEU A 516 -0.82 12.87 -27.84
C LEU A 516 -0.12 12.71 -29.19
N ARG A 517 1.02 13.40 -29.35
CA ARG A 517 1.88 13.20 -30.52
C ARG A 517 2.61 11.86 -30.39
N TRP A 518 3.02 11.29 -31.52
CA TRP A 518 3.76 10.03 -31.54
C TRP A 518 5.03 10.07 -30.67
N ASN A 519 5.71 11.23 -30.61
CA ASN A 519 6.87 11.48 -29.75
C ASN A 519 6.59 11.30 -28.25
N ASP A 520 5.37 11.61 -27.81
CA ASP A 520 5.01 11.53 -26.39
C ASP A 520 4.76 10.07 -25.95
N TYR A 521 4.51 9.17 -26.90
CA TYR A 521 4.42 7.73 -26.62
C TYR A 521 5.81 7.06 -26.54
N VAL A 522 6.86 7.70 -27.08
CA VAL A 522 8.20 7.14 -27.09
C VAL A 522 8.92 7.46 -25.77
N SER A 523 9.11 6.44 -24.95
CA SER A 523 9.97 6.57 -23.78
C SER A 523 11.44 6.51 -24.20
N TRP A 524 12.12 7.66 -24.22
CA TRP A 524 13.54 7.76 -24.56
C TRP A 524 14.43 6.87 -23.69
N THR A 525 14.08 6.68 -22.41
CA THR A 525 14.79 5.74 -21.52
C THR A 525 14.66 4.30 -22.01
N ARG A 526 13.48 3.88 -22.47
CA ARG A 526 13.27 2.53 -23.06
C ARG A 526 14.03 2.36 -24.38
N VAL A 527 14.15 3.43 -25.17
CA VAL A 527 14.98 3.43 -26.39
C VAL A 527 16.45 3.19 -26.01
N CYS A 528 16.99 3.97 -25.07
CA CYS A 528 18.37 3.81 -24.61
C CYS A 528 18.66 2.43 -24.01
N ASP A 529 17.72 1.85 -23.26
CA ASP A 529 17.85 0.47 -22.76
C ASP A 529 17.90 -0.54 -23.91
N SER A 530 17.06 -0.38 -24.93
CA SER A 530 17.04 -1.27 -26.10
C SER A 530 18.32 -1.18 -26.93
N LEU A 531 18.90 0.03 -27.03
CA LEU A 531 20.19 0.27 -27.68
C LEU A 531 21.35 -0.36 -26.89
N LEU A 532 21.36 -0.25 -25.56
CA LEU A 532 22.38 -0.89 -24.71
C LEU A 532 22.41 -2.40 -24.92
N TYR A 533 21.27 -3.09 -24.75
CA TYR A 533 21.22 -4.55 -24.89
C TYR A 533 21.46 -5.00 -26.34
N THR A 534 21.05 -4.21 -27.32
CA THR A 534 21.39 -4.55 -28.71
C THR A 534 22.89 -4.40 -28.97
N GLY A 535 23.52 -3.36 -28.45
CA GLY A 535 24.97 -3.17 -28.56
C GLY A 535 25.76 -4.30 -27.89
N LEU A 536 25.34 -4.73 -26.69
CA LEU A 536 25.96 -5.86 -25.98
C LEU A 536 25.72 -7.21 -26.65
N SER A 537 24.69 -7.36 -27.48
CA SER A 537 24.43 -8.61 -28.21
C SER A 537 25.47 -8.89 -29.30
N VAL A 538 26.05 -7.86 -29.90
CA VAL A 538 27.04 -7.98 -30.99
C VAL A 538 28.32 -8.69 -30.51
N PRO A 539 29.07 -8.23 -29.48
CA PRO A 539 30.25 -8.93 -28.99
C PRO A 539 29.93 -10.33 -28.45
N LEU A 540 28.74 -10.53 -27.89
CA LEU A 540 28.33 -11.84 -27.37
C LEU A 540 28.09 -12.85 -28.49
N LEU A 541 27.30 -12.49 -29.51
CA LEU A 541 26.93 -13.44 -30.56
C LEU A 541 28.04 -13.60 -31.60
N GLU A 542 28.68 -12.50 -31.96
CA GLU A 542 29.64 -12.45 -33.05
C GLU A 542 31.04 -12.89 -32.60
N TRP A 543 31.59 -12.24 -31.58
CA TRP A 543 32.95 -12.54 -31.14
C TRP A 543 33.00 -13.75 -30.21
N PHE A 544 32.14 -13.81 -29.18
CA PHE A 544 32.22 -14.88 -28.20
C PHE A 544 31.65 -16.21 -28.72
N ILE A 545 30.45 -16.20 -29.32
CA ILE A 545 29.81 -17.45 -29.78
C ILE A 545 30.33 -17.90 -31.14
N ARG A 546 30.33 -17.05 -32.17
CA ARG A 546 30.78 -17.50 -33.49
C ARG A 546 32.29 -17.72 -33.52
N VAL A 547 33.09 -16.68 -33.26
CA VAL A 547 34.56 -16.78 -33.42
C VAL A 547 35.18 -17.64 -32.32
N LEU A 548 35.01 -17.27 -31.05
CA LEU A 548 35.75 -17.92 -29.96
C LEU A 548 35.25 -19.34 -29.60
N LEU A 549 33.94 -19.56 -29.58
CA LEU A 549 33.37 -20.86 -29.16
C LEU A 549 33.23 -21.85 -30.33
N LEU A 550 32.66 -21.41 -31.46
CA LEU A 550 32.35 -22.30 -32.57
C LEU A 550 33.54 -22.50 -33.51
N GLU A 551 34.15 -21.43 -34.02
CA GLU A 551 35.28 -21.49 -34.95
C GLU A 551 36.56 -21.94 -34.24
N ASP A 552 37.04 -21.20 -33.24
CA ASP A 552 38.31 -21.49 -32.54
C ASP A 552 38.20 -22.66 -31.55
N GLY A 553 37.04 -22.79 -30.89
CA GLY A 553 36.85 -23.80 -29.83
C GLY A 553 36.42 -25.18 -30.33
N LEU A 554 35.53 -25.23 -31.32
CA LEU A 554 34.89 -26.46 -31.80
C LEU A 554 35.23 -26.80 -33.26
N GLY A 555 35.94 -25.92 -33.98
CA GLY A 555 36.28 -26.10 -35.41
C GLY A 555 35.07 -26.05 -36.34
N LEU A 556 33.94 -25.50 -35.89
CA LEU A 556 32.69 -25.41 -36.63
C LEU A 556 32.62 -24.07 -37.36
N THR A 557 33.03 -24.05 -38.62
CA THR A 557 32.98 -22.82 -39.44
C THR A 557 31.62 -22.66 -40.14
N VAL A 558 31.30 -21.42 -40.51
CA VAL A 558 30.11 -21.10 -41.32
C VAL A 558 30.15 -21.80 -42.69
N MET A 559 31.36 -22.08 -43.21
CA MET A 559 31.55 -22.72 -44.51
C MET A 559 31.27 -24.24 -44.47
N ASP A 560 31.63 -24.90 -43.37
CA ASP A 560 31.51 -26.37 -43.26
C ASP A 560 30.14 -26.81 -42.74
N HIS A 561 29.59 -26.08 -41.76
CA HIS A 561 28.35 -26.46 -41.07
C HIS A 561 27.38 -25.28 -40.86
N PRO A 562 26.90 -24.63 -41.94
CA PRO A 562 26.11 -23.40 -41.87
C PRO A 562 24.85 -23.54 -41.01
N PHE A 563 24.06 -24.62 -41.21
CA PHE A 563 22.82 -24.83 -40.46
C PHE A 563 23.05 -24.94 -38.95
N LEU A 564 24.11 -25.63 -38.53
CA LEU A 564 24.39 -25.88 -37.12
C LEU A 564 24.91 -24.61 -36.43
N VAL A 565 25.81 -23.87 -37.08
CA VAL A 565 26.32 -22.58 -36.59
C VAL A 565 25.20 -21.56 -36.44
N PHE A 566 24.35 -21.39 -37.46
CA PHE A 566 23.22 -20.46 -37.38
C PHE A 566 22.16 -20.89 -36.36
N ALA A 567 21.90 -22.19 -36.17
CA ALA A 567 20.98 -22.68 -35.16
C ALA A 567 21.46 -22.37 -33.73
N ILE A 568 22.77 -22.55 -33.45
CA ILE A 568 23.36 -22.25 -32.15
C ILE A 568 23.32 -20.75 -31.86
N ILE A 569 23.70 -19.91 -32.84
CA ILE A 569 23.66 -18.44 -32.70
C ILE A 569 22.21 -17.97 -32.48
N ALA A 570 21.24 -18.49 -33.25
CA ALA A 570 19.83 -18.15 -33.10
C ALA A 570 19.27 -18.57 -31.73
N GLY A 571 19.66 -19.75 -31.23
CA GLY A 571 19.31 -20.25 -29.90
C GLY A 571 19.89 -19.37 -28.78
N ALA A 572 21.18 -19.03 -28.88
CA ALA A 572 21.83 -18.16 -27.91
C ALA A 572 21.24 -16.75 -27.89
N ASN A 573 20.95 -16.18 -29.07
CA ASN A 573 20.26 -14.90 -29.19
C ASN A 573 18.87 -14.96 -28.53
N SER A 574 18.11 -16.03 -28.74
CA SER A 574 16.79 -16.22 -28.14
C SER A 574 16.83 -16.26 -26.60
N ILE A 575 17.83 -16.94 -26.03
CA ILE A 575 18.07 -16.98 -24.58
C ILE A 575 18.49 -15.60 -24.07
N TYR A 576 19.44 -14.94 -24.73
CA TYR A 576 19.91 -13.61 -24.39
C TYR A 576 18.76 -12.58 -24.35
N ILE A 577 17.90 -12.61 -25.37
CA ILE A 577 16.75 -11.71 -25.46
C ILE A 577 15.76 -11.96 -24.31
N SER A 578 15.46 -13.23 -24.05
CA SER A 578 14.53 -13.61 -22.99
C SER A 578 15.05 -13.21 -21.61
N LEU A 579 16.34 -13.43 -21.35
CA LEU A 579 16.97 -13.13 -20.06
C LEU A 579 16.98 -11.64 -19.75
N HIS A 580 17.38 -10.79 -20.71
CA HIS A 580 17.40 -9.35 -20.44
C HIS A 580 15.98 -8.74 -20.43
N ASN A 581 15.01 -9.32 -21.13
CA ASN A 581 13.59 -8.90 -21.01
C ASN A 581 12.98 -9.25 -19.65
N ILE A 582 13.37 -10.39 -19.06
CA ILE A 582 13.05 -10.72 -17.66
C ILE A 582 13.66 -9.68 -16.73
N TYR A 583 14.94 -9.33 -16.93
CA TYR A 583 15.62 -8.31 -16.12
C TYR A 583 14.99 -6.93 -16.23
N ARG A 584 14.54 -6.52 -17.43
CA ARG A 584 13.84 -5.25 -17.69
C ARG A 584 12.39 -5.24 -17.18
N GLY A 585 11.87 -6.36 -16.71
CA GLY A 585 10.50 -6.46 -16.16
C GLY A 585 9.40 -6.43 -17.23
N PHE A 586 9.67 -6.93 -18.45
CA PHE A 586 8.64 -7.06 -19.48
C PHE A 586 7.53 -8.03 -19.06
N PRO A 587 6.30 -7.87 -19.57
CA PRO A 587 5.23 -8.84 -19.34
C PRO A 587 5.61 -10.22 -19.88
N LYS A 588 5.13 -11.29 -19.24
CA LYS A 588 5.49 -12.69 -19.56
C LYS A 588 5.21 -13.02 -21.03
N GLU A 589 4.14 -12.45 -21.58
CA GLU A 589 3.74 -12.65 -22.97
C GLU A 589 4.78 -12.09 -23.96
N ALA A 590 5.36 -10.93 -23.67
CA ALA A 590 6.42 -10.35 -24.50
C ALA A 590 7.72 -11.15 -24.40
N ILE A 591 8.06 -11.65 -23.20
CA ILE A 591 9.24 -12.50 -22.99
C ILE A 591 9.13 -13.79 -23.81
N ILE A 592 7.98 -14.47 -23.75
CA ILE A 592 7.73 -15.70 -24.52
C ILE A 592 7.73 -15.41 -26.02
N GLY A 593 7.10 -14.32 -26.48
CA GLY A 593 7.13 -13.95 -27.89
C GLY A 593 8.56 -13.69 -28.37
N ASN A 594 9.34 -12.94 -27.59
CA ASN A 594 10.71 -12.59 -27.94
C ASN A 594 11.68 -13.80 -27.90
N LEU A 595 11.36 -14.87 -27.16
CA LEU A 595 12.08 -16.15 -27.24
C LEU A 595 11.99 -16.78 -28.64
N PHE A 596 10.84 -16.66 -29.30
CA PHE A 596 10.65 -17.18 -30.67
C PHE A 596 10.96 -16.15 -31.76
N ARG A 597 11.49 -14.98 -31.40
CA ARG A 597 11.74 -13.88 -32.33
C ARG A 597 12.61 -14.30 -33.52
N SER A 598 13.72 -14.97 -33.25
CA SER A 598 14.68 -15.39 -34.29
C SER A 598 14.03 -16.32 -35.31
N LEU A 599 13.13 -17.20 -34.86
CA LEU A 599 12.37 -18.11 -35.73
C LEU A 599 11.33 -17.37 -36.57
N LEU A 600 10.59 -16.44 -35.95
CA LEU A 600 9.56 -15.64 -36.63
C LEU A 600 10.15 -14.62 -37.62
N ALA A 601 11.43 -14.24 -37.45
CA ALA A 601 12.13 -13.31 -38.33
C ALA A 601 12.51 -13.91 -39.68
N ILE A 602 12.71 -15.24 -39.77
CA ILE A 602 13.13 -15.94 -40.99
C ILE A 602 12.18 -15.65 -42.17
N PRO A 603 10.85 -15.91 -42.09
CA PRO A 603 9.95 -15.63 -43.22
C PRO A 603 9.88 -14.14 -43.57
N VAL A 604 10.03 -13.25 -42.58
CA VAL A 604 10.06 -11.79 -42.81
C VAL A 604 11.33 -11.38 -43.54
N SER A 605 12.47 -11.99 -43.22
CA SER A 605 13.76 -11.75 -43.87
C SER A 605 13.75 -12.19 -45.33
N VAL A 606 13.17 -13.37 -45.61
CA VAL A 606 13.00 -13.86 -46.99
C VAL A 606 12.10 -12.90 -47.78
N PHE A 607 10.97 -12.49 -47.21
CA PHE A 607 10.06 -11.53 -47.85
C PHE A 607 10.74 -10.18 -48.15
N TYR A 608 11.54 -9.64 -47.22
CA TYR A 608 12.29 -8.41 -47.45
C TYR A 608 13.38 -8.57 -48.52
N ASN A 609 14.07 -9.71 -48.53
CA ASN A 609 15.06 -10.03 -49.56
C ASN A 609 14.43 -10.09 -50.95
N ASP A 610 13.28 -10.76 -51.09
CA ASP A 610 12.55 -10.88 -52.36
C ASP A 610 12.04 -9.52 -52.85
N LEU A 611 11.50 -8.69 -51.93
CA LEU A 611 11.03 -7.35 -52.26
C LEU A 611 12.17 -6.44 -52.74
N LEU A 612 13.34 -6.52 -52.09
CA LEU A 612 14.52 -5.75 -52.50
C LEU A 612 15.08 -6.26 -53.84
N ALA A 613 15.13 -7.57 -54.05
CA ALA A 613 15.53 -8.16 -55.33
C ALA A 613 14.64 -7.71 -56.50
N LEU A 614 13.33 -7.55 -56.27
CA LEU A 614 12.40 -7.03 -57.27
C LEU A 614 12.51 -5.52 -57.51
N SER A 615 12.89 -4.75 -56.49
CA SER A 615 12.91 -3.28 -56.56
C SER A 615 14.25 -2.68 -56.97
N LEU A 616 15.38 -3.31 -56.61
CA LEU A 616 16.73 -2.83 -56.92
C LEU A 616 17.00 -2.62 -58.43
N PRO A 617 16.53 -3.49 -59.35
CA PRO A 617 16.66 -3.26 -60.78
C PRO A 617 15.99 -1.99 -61.30
N LEU A 618 15.06 -1.39 -60.54
CA LEU A 618 14.39 -0.13 -60.90
C LEU A 618 15.25 1.11 -60.58
N PHE A 619 16.28 0.97 -59.74
CA PHE A 619 17.09 2.08 -59.25
C PHE A 619 18.57 1.96 -59.61
N THR A 620 19.06 0.75 -59.93
CA THR A 620 20.47 0.50 -60.23
C THR A 620 20.63 -0.52 -61.36
N GLU A 621 21.61 -0.29 -62.26
CA GLU A 621 22.01 -1.22 -63.33
C GLU A 621 22.89 -2.38 -62.84
N THR A 622 23.33 -2.35 -61.58
CA THR A 622 24.13 -3.40 -60.95
C THR A 622 23.28 -4.62 -60.62
N ASP A 623 23.87 -5.81 -60.77
CA ASP A 623 23.24 -7.08 -60.39
C ASP A 623 22.78 -7.03 -58.91
N PRO A 624 21.48 -7.18 -58.62
CA PRO A 624 20.94 -7.13 -57.26
C PRO A 624 21.62 -8.09 -56.29
N LEU A 625 22.12 -9.24 -56.77
CA LEU A 625 22.79 -10.23 -55.90
C LEU A 625 24.05 -9.67 -55.24
N LEU A 626 24.82 -8.83 -55.94
CA LEU A 626 26.06 -8.24 -55.43
C LEU A 626 25.85 -7.26 -54.26
N LEU A 627 24.63 -6.72 -54.12
CA LEU A 627 24.23 -5.84 -53.02
C LEU A 627 23.49 -6.60 -51.91
N LEU A 628 22.72 -7.63 -52.28
CA LEU A 628 21.88 -8.39 -51.35
C LEU A 628 22.68 -9.39 -50.50
N GLU A 629 23.70 -10.05 -51.05
CA GLU A 629 24.54 -10.99 -50.31
C GLU A 629 25.26 -10.32 -49.13
N PRO A 630 26.03 -9.22 -49.31
CA PRO A 630 26.62 -8.49 -48.18
C PRO A 630 25.58 -7.75 -47.32
N GLY A 631 24.42 -7.42 -47.89
CA GLY A 631 23.27 -6.80 -47.21
C GLY A 631 22.44 -7.76 -46.35
N ALA A 632 22.65 -9.08 -46.44
CA ALA A 632 21.81 -10.08 -45.78
C ALA A 632 21.74 -9.91 -44.25
N ALA A 633 22.85 -9.50 -43.61
CA ALA A 633 22.89 -9.22 -42.18
C ALA A 633 21.97 -8.05 -41.80
N ILE A 634 21.93 -7.00 -42.63
CA ILE A 634 21.09 -5.81 -42.45
C ILE A 634 19.60 -6.16 -42.63
N ILE A 635 19.29 -6.96 -43.65
CA ILE A 635 17.93 -7.43 -43.95
C ILE A 635 17.41 -8.30 -42.79
N SER A 636 18.21 -9.26 -42.34
CA SER A 636 17.88 -10.14 -41.21
C SER A 636 17.68 -9.38 -39.90
N LYS A 637 18.55 -8.39 -39.61
CA LYS A 637 18.40 -7.51 -38.45
C LYS A 637 17.11 -6.67 -38.52
N THR A 638 16.81 -6.10 -39.67
CA THR A 638 15.60 -5.30 -39.90
C THR A 638 14.33 -6.14 -39.76
N ALA A 639 14.33 -7.36 -40.30
CA ALA A 639 13.24 -8.32 -40.15
C ALA A 639 13.03 -8.71 -38.67
N SER A 640 14.10 -9.04 -37.95
CA SER A 640 14.05 -9.39 -36.53
C SER A 640 13.52 -8.27 -35.65
N ASP A 641 13.90 -7.02 -35.93
CA ASP A 641 13.40 -5.86 -35.19
C ASP A 641 11.95 -5.51 -35.57
N THR A 642 11.53 -5.74 -36.81
CA THR A 642 10.10 -5.62 -37.20
C THR A 642 9.23 -6.57 -36.38
N VAL A 643 9.64 -7.84 -36.27
CA VAL A 643 8.94 -8.85 -35.44
C VAL A 643 8.90 -8.42 -33.98
N ALA A 644 10.00 -7.88 -33.46
CA ALA A 644 10.06 -7.40 -32.09
C ALA A 644 9.14 -6.18 -31.84
N ALA A 645 9.07 -5.24 -32.79
CA ALA A 645 8.14 -4.11 -32.73
C ALA A 645 6.68 -4.58 -32.66
N LEU A 646 6.33 -5.64 -33.40
CA LEU A 646 5.00 -6.24 -33.39
C LEU A 646 4.72 -6.94 -32.06
N ILE A 647 5.62 -7.80 -31.58
CA ILE A 647 5.46 -8.57 -30.33
C ILE A 647 5.31 -7.63 -29.13
N GLU A 648 6.26 -6.69 -28.99
CA GLU A 648 6.25 -5.75 -27.88
C GLU A 648 5.16 -4.70 -28.02
N GLY A 649 4.87 -4.22 -29.24
CA GLY A 649 3.77 -3.29 -29.50
C GLY A 649 2.41 -3.87 -29.17
N LEU A 650 2.17 -5.16 -29.48
CA LEU A 650 0.95 -5.87 -29.08
C LEU A 650 0.88 -6.10 -27.57
N ALA A 651 2.01 -6.37 -26.91
CA ALA A 651 2.06 -6.52 -25.47
C ALA A 651 1.79 -5.19 -24.74
N ASP A 652 2.42 -4.10 -25.18
CA ASP A 652 2.19 -2.74 -24.69
C ASP A 652 0.74 -2.32 -24.95
N TRP A 653 0.16 -2.62 -26.13
CA TRP A 653 -1.25 -2.36 -26.44
C TRP A 653 -2.20 -3.08 -25.46
N ARG A 654 -1.96 -4.36 -25.17
CA ARG A 654 -2.75 -5.12 -24.19
C ARG A 654 -2.61 -4.53 -22.79
N ASN A 655 -1.39 -4.17 -22.39
CA ASN A 655 -1.14 -3.58 -21.08
C ASN A 655 -1.83 -2.22 -20.94
N ASN A 656 -1.71 -1.35 -21.95
CA ASN A 656 -2.38 -0.06 -21.99
C ASN A 656 -3.89 -0.23 -21.92
N ARG A 657 -4.47 -1.13 -22.73
CA ARG A 657 -5.91 -1.45 -22.67
C ARG A 657 -6.34 -1.96 -21.29
N ARG A 658 -5.53 -2.79 -20.63
CA ARG A 658 -5.80 -3.27 -19.26
C ARG A 658 -5.81 -2.11 -18.25
N LEU A 659 -4.82 -1.22 -18.31
CA LEU A 659 -4.76 -0.02 -17.47
C LEU A 659 -5.98 0.88 -17.72
N ARG A 660 -6.32 1.14 -18.99
CA ARG A 660 -7.52 1.92 -19.34
C ARG A 660 -8.79 1.28 -18.83
N TYR A 661 -8.90 -0.06 -18.89
CA TYR A 661 -10.06 -0.75 -18.36
C TYR A 661 -10.20 -0.51 -16.86
N TRP A 662 -9.09 -0.59 -16.11
CA TRP A 662 -9.08 -0.33 -14.68
C TRP A 662 -9.44 1.13 -14.35
N ASP A 663 -8.89 2.10 -15.10
CA ASP A 663 -9.22 3.52 -14.93
C ASP A 663 -10.70 3.81 -15.21
N TYR A 664 -11.23 3.28 -16.32
CA TYR A 664 -12.65 3.44 -16.64
C TYR A 664 -13.57 2.69 -15.68
N ASP A 665 -13.24 1.46 -15.28
CA ASP A 665 -14.02 0.70 -14.29
C ASP A 665 -14.13 1.48 -12.96
N THR A 666 -13.00 2.03 -12.50
CA THR A 666 -12.96 2.84 -11.27
C THR A 666 -13.79 4.12 -11.42
N LYS A 667 -13.65 4.85 -12.53
CA LYS A 667 -14.37 6.12 -12.74
C LYS A 667 -15.86 5.93 -13.03
N LEU A 668 -16.22 4.89 -13.77
CA LEU A 668 -17.62 4.59 -14.06
C LEU A 668 -18.35 4.13 -12.80
N LYS A 669 -17.71 3.36 -11.91
CA LYS A 669 -18.27 3.05 -10.58
C LYS A 669 -18.55 4.32 -9.79
N ARG A 670 -17.56 5.22 -9.67
CA ARG A 670 -17.77 6.52 -9.01
C ARG A 670 -18.90 7.35 -9.65
N LEU A 671 -19.02 7.31 -10.97
CA LEU A 671 -20.11 7.99 -11.69
C LEU A 671 -21.47 7.39 -11.33
N PHE A 672 -21.61 6.06 -11.29
CA PHE A 672 -22.85 5.40 -10.89
C PHE A 672 -23.15 5.56 -9.41
N ASP A 673 -22.14 5.53 -8.54
CA ASP A 673 -22.27 5.80 -7.11
C ASP A 673 -22.75 7.25 -6.88
N CYS A 674 -22.16 8.22 -7.59
CA CYS A 674 -22.59 9.62 -7.56
C CYS A 674 -24.03 9.79 -8.06
N TYR A 675 -24.41 9.08 -9.14
CA TYR A 675 -25.79 9.06 -9.62
C TYR A 675 -26.76 8.46 -8.59
N ALA A 676 -26.40 7.34 -7.96
CA ALA A 676 -27.20 6.71 -6.91
C ALA A 676 -27.35 7.64 -5.70
N LYS A 677 -26.30 8.34 -5.28
CA LYS A 677 -26.38 9.34 -4.21
C LYS A 677 -27.29 10.50 -4.56
N LEU A 678 -27.32 10.95 -5.82
CA LEU A 678 -28.25 11.98 -6.29
C LEU A 678 -29.70 11.49 -6.26
N GLU A 679 -29.96 10.25 -6.69
CA GLU A 679 -31.30 9.63 -6.61
C GLU A 679 -31.77 9.49 -5.15
N LEU A 680 -30.86 9.11 -4.24
CA LEU A 680 -31.16 9.00 -2.81
C LEU A 680 -31.38 10.38 -2.15
N ALA A 681 -30.65 11.41 -2.57
CA ALA A 681 -30.79 12.76 -2.05
C ALA A 681 -32.08 13.44 -2.53
N PHE A 682 -32.57 13.11 -3.73
CA PHE A 682 -33.76 13.72 -4.32
C PHE A 682 -34.76 12.68 -4.83
N PRO A 683 -35.36 11.86 -3.95
CA PRO A 683 -36.21 10.73 -4.34
C PRO A 683 -37.48 11.14 -5.12
N ASP A 684 -37.98 12.36 -4.89
CA ASP A 684 -39.19 12.90 -5.55
C ASP A 684 -38.91 13.47 -6.95
N ARG A 685 -37.67 13.40 -7.43
CA ARG A 685 -37.24 14.02 -8.69
C ARG A 685 -36.62 12.98 -9.61
N ASP A 686 -36.96 13.02 -10.88
CA ASP A 686 -36.31 12.19 -11.91
C ASP A 686 -34.91 12.76 -12.22
N ILE A 687 -33.87 12.23 -11.56
CA ILE A 687 -32.48 12.66 -11.77
C ILE A 687 -32.01 12.38 -13.20
N LEU A 688 -32.47 11.30 -13.83
CA LEU A 688 -32.12 10.99 -15.22
C LEU A 688 -32.60 12.07 -16.18
N SER A 689 -33.77 12.65 -15.93
CA SER A 689 -34.28 13.81 -16.67
C SER A 689 -33.46 15.07 -16.39
N LEU A 690 -33.09 15.31 -15.12
CA LEU A 690 -32.30 16.47 -14.68
C LEU A 690 -30.87 16.45 -15.22
N LEU A 691 -30.26 15.28 -15.39
CA LEU A 691 -28.96 15.15 -16.09
C LEU A 691 -29.02 15.65 -17.54
N SER A 692 -30.20 15.63 -18.17
CA SER A 692 -30.39 16.21 -19.52
C SER A 692 -30.43 17.75 -19.49
N ARG A 693 -30.61 18.35 -18.31
CA ARG A 693 -30.77 19.79 -18.09
C ARG A 693 -29.74 20.26 -17.05
N PRO A 694 -28.45 20.34 -17.42
CA PRO A 694 -27.37 20.61 -16.47
C PRO A 694 -27.52 21.95 -15.72
N LYS A 695 -28.26 22.93 -16.26
CA LYS A 695 -28.57 24.18 -15.55
C LYS A 695 -29.48 23.97 -14.33
N GLU A 696 -30.51 23.14 -14.48
CA GLU A 696 -31.48 22.85 -13.41
C GLU A 696 -30.82 21.96 -12.35
N LEU A 697 -30.07 20.95 -12.78
CA LEU A 697 -29.30 20.09 -11.88
C LEU A 697 -28.33 20.90 -11.00
N MET A 698 -27.53 21.79 -11.59
CA MET A 698 -26.56 22.60 -10.84
C MET A 698 -27.24 23.53 -9.84
N ARG A 699 -28.41 24.10 -10.18
CA ARG A 699 -29.18 24.94 -9.25
C ARG A 699 -29.67 24.13 -8.05
N LEU A 700 -30.23 22.95 -8.28
CA LEU A 700 -30.70 22.06 -7.21
C LEU A 700 -29.55 21.59 -6.31
N THR A 701 -28.45 21.12 -6.90
CA THR A 701 -27.30 20.63 -6.13
C THR A 701 -26.53 21.73 -5.44
N SER A 702 -26.54 22.98 -5.93
CA SER A 702 -25.80 24.08 -5.31
C SER A 702 -26.30 24.46 -3.91
N GLY A 703 -27.58 24.21 -3.62
CA GLY A 703 -28.18 24.49 -2.31
C GLY A 703 -28.00 23.34 -1.30
N GLU A 704 -28.31 22.11 -1.71
CA GLU A 704 -28.42 20.97 -0.78
C GLU A 704 -27.29 19.94 -0.91
N ALA A 705 -26.59 19.88 -2.05
CA ALA A 705 -25.65 18.79 -2.36
C ALA A 705 -24.40 19.26 -3.14
N ARG A 706 -23.80 20.39 -2.71
CA ARG A 706 -22.60 20.97 -3.36
C ARG A 706 -21.43 19.98 -3.49
N PRO A 707 -21.16 19.08 -2.52
CA PRO A 707 -20.11 18.06 -2.68
C PRO A 707 -20.35 17.12 -3.88
N LEU A 708 -21.59 16.66 -4.09
CA LEU A 708 -21.95 15.78 -5.22
C LEU A 708 -21.82 16.50 -6.56
N GLN A 709 -22.10 17.80 -6.60
CA GLN A 709 -21.89 18.65 -7.77
C GLN A 709 -20.41 18.69 -8.18
N VAL A 710 -19.53 18.94 -7.21
CA VAL A 710 -18.06 18.97 -7.43
C VAL A 710 -17.56 17.58 -7.87
N GLU A 711 -18.02 16.53 -7.21
CA GLU A 711 -17.68 15.14 -7.58
C GLU A 711 -18.13 14.81 -9.02
N SER A 712 -19.34 15.22 -9.43
CA SER A 712 -19.83 15.02 -10.78
C SER A 712 -18.99 15.76 -11.83
N ILE A 713 -18.55 17.00 -11.53
CA ILE A 713 -17.69 17.77 -12.43
C ILE A 713 -16.31 17.11 -12.56
N ILE A 714 -15.69 16.71 -11.44
CA ILE A 714 -14.38 16.05 -11.43
C ILE A 714 -14.44 14.73 -12.22
N ASN A 715 -15.46 13.90 -11.98
CA ASN A 715 -15.63 12.65 -12.70
C ASN A 715 -15.80 12.87 -14.21
N ALA A 716 -16.53 13.91 -14.64
CA ALA A 716 -16.70 14.22 -16.06
C ALA A 716 -15.39 14.75 -16.70
N LEU A 717 -14.65 15.62 -15.99
CA LEU A 717 -13.34 16.11 -16.43
C LEU A 717 -12.33 14.96 -16.58
N ASP A 718 -12.32 14.01 -15.65
CA ASP A 718 -11.43 12.84 -15.70
C ASP A 718 -11.77 11.92 -16.88
N LEU A 719 -13.06 11.68 -17.15
CA LEU A 719 -13.49 10.90 -18.31
C LEU A 719 -13.13 11.59 -19.64
N MET A 720 -13.25 12.91 -19.71
CA MET A 720 -12.81 13.71 -20.86
C MET A 720 -11.29 13.61 -21.04
N TYR A 721 -10.52 13.76 -19.96
CA TYR A 721 -9.07 13.64 -19.98
C TYR A 721 -8.63 12.26 -20.45
N PHE A 722 -9.24 11.19 -19.91
CA PHE A 722 -8.95 9.82 -20.34
C PHE A 722 -9.26 9.62 -21.81
N TRP A 723 -10.40 10.12 -22.29
CA TRP A 723 -10.82 9.98 -23.68
C TRP A 723 -9.85 10.63 -24.68
N LEU A 724 -9.33 11.81 -24.32
CA LEU A 724 -8.53 12.64 -25.22
C LEU A 724 -7.03 12.35 -25.15
N TYR A 725 -6.51 11.97 -23.97
CA TYR A 725 -5.08 11.89 -23.74
C TYR A 725 -4.56 10.46 -23.53
N GLN A 726 -5.36 9.55 -22.95
CA GLN A 726 -4.83 8.26 -22.53
C GLN A 726 -4.76 7.24 -23.71
N PRO A 727 -3.66 6.47 -23.86
CA PRO A 727 -3.51 5.49 -24.94
C PRO A 727 -4.61 4.43 -24.92
N CYS A 728 -5.13 4.04 -26.08
CA CYS A 728 -6.20 3.03 -26.19
C CYS A 728 -7.52 3.36 -25.45
N ALA A 729 -7.69 4.58 -24.93
CA ALA A 729 -8.82 4.90 -24.07
C ALA A 729 -10.16 4.89 -24.82
N GLN A 730 -10.21 5.48 -26.01
CA GLN A 730 -11.45 5.50 -26.82
C GLN A 730 -11.92 4.10 -27.20
N GLN A 731 -10.99 3.22 -27.59
CA GLN A 731 -11.29 1.81 -27.93
C GLN A 731 -11.83 1.06 -26.71
N THR A 732 -11.21 1.29 -25.55
CA THR A 732 -11.58 0.66 -24.28
C THR A 732 -12.96 1.11 -23.82
N LEU A 733 -13.22 2.42 -23.74
CA LEU A 733 -14.53 2.93 -23.36
C LEU A 733 -15.62 2.46 -24.32
N THR A 734 -15.35 2.46 -25.62
CA THR A 734 -16.31 1.93 -26.61
C THR A 734 -16.61 0.44 -26.37
N SER A 735 -15.60 -0.35 -25.99
CA SER A 735 -15.79 -1.75 -25.61
C SER A 735 -16.62 -1.90 -24.34
N ILE A 736 -16.44 -1.03 -23.35
CA ILE A 736 -17.20 -1.03 -22.09
C ILE A 736 -18.66 -0.62 -22.36
N LEU A 737 -18.89 0.46 -23.10
CA LEU A 737 -20.22 0.96 -23.47
C LEU A 737 -21.06 -0.08 -24.21
N ARG A 738 -20.44 -0.92 -25.06
CA ARG A 738 -21.13 -2.04 -25.72
C ARG A 738 -21.69 -3.08 -24.74
N GLY A 739 -21.05 -3.19 -23.58
CA GLY A 739 -21.46 -4.08 -22.50
C GLY A 739 -22.46 -3.46 -21.52
N MET A 740 -22.71 -2.16 -21.59
CA MET A 740 -23.63 -1.49 -20.67
C MET A 740 -25.08 -1.62 -21.13
N THR A 741 -26.00 -1.56 -20.17
CA THR A 741 -27.44 -1.49 -20.43
C THR A 741 -27.78 -0.18 -21.18
N ARG A 742 -29.02 -0.07 -21.67
CA ARG A 742 -29.47 1.16 -22.33
C ARG A 742 -29.50 2.32 -21.33
N GLU A 743 -29.97 2.08 -20.11
CA GLU A 743 -30.06 3.07 -19.04
C GLU A 743 -28.69 3.55 -18.59
N GLU A 744 -27.76 2.63 -18.32
CA GLU A 744 -26.36 2.95 -17.96
C GLU A 744 -25.69 3.85 -19.01
N ARG A 745 -25.89 3.54 -20.30
CA ARG A 745 -25.35 4.37 -21.39
C ARG A 745 -25.95 5.76 -21.43
N VAL A 746 -27.24 5.89 -21.13
CA VAL A 746 -27.93 7.19 -21.07
C VAL A 746 -27.42 8.00 -19.88
N ILE A 747 -27.23 7.38 -18.71
CA ILE A 747 -26.64 8.02 -17.52
C ILE A 747 -25.22 8.52 -17.82
N VAL A 748 -24.37 7.68 -18.42
CA VAL A 748 -22.99 8.07 -18.79
C VAL A 748 -23.01 9.22 -19.80
N ALA A 749 -23.88 9.18 -20.81
CA ALA A 749 -23.96 10.23 -21.83
C ALA A 749 -24.44 11.57 -21.24
N ARG A 750 -25.52 11.54 -20.45
CA ARG A 750 -26.14 12.75 -19.88
C ARG A 750 -25.31 13.38 -18.77
N SER A 751 -24.64 12.57 -17.94
CA SER A 751 -23.75 13.08 -16.88
C SER A 751 -22.59 13.92 -17.43
N GLN A 752 -22.12 13.66 -18.66
CA GLN A 752 -21.11 14.52 -19.28
C GLN A 752 -21.62 15.91 -19.67
N GLY A 753 -22.94 16.13 -19.72
CA GLY A 753 -23.54 17.45 -19.99
C GLY A 753 -23.22 18.50 -18.94
N VAL A 754 -22.78 18.08 -17.75
CA VAL A 754 -22.24 18.95 -16.70
C VAL A 754 -21.06 19.79 -17.20
N LEU A 755 -20.25 19.27 -18.13
CA LEU A 755 -19.14 20.00 -18.75
C LEU A 755 -19.59 21.16 -19.65
N SER A 756 -20.88 21.30 -19.98
CA SER A 756 -21.37 22.49 -20.69
C SER A 756 -21.55 23.70 -19.76
N ARG A 757 -21.32 23.55 -18.46
CA ARG A 757 -21.43 24.60 -17.44
C ARG A 757 -20.08 25.30 -17.24
N VAL A 758 -19.68 26.06 -18.27
CA VAL A 758 -18.36 26.72 -18.34
C VAL A 758 -18.05 27.58 -17.12
N ARG A 759 -19.02 28.31 -16.58
CA ARG A 759 -18.80 29.19 -15.42
C ARG A 759 -18.43 28.38 -14.17
N GLU A 760 -19.23 27.37 -13.85
CA GLU A 760 -19.08 26.55 -12.64
C GLU A 760 -17.81 25.68 -12.70
N VAL A 761 -17.52 25.10 -13.87
CA VAL A 761 -16.31 24.31 -14.08
C VAL A 761 -15.06 25.19 -14.03
N SER A 762 -15.07 26.35 -14.69
CA SER A 762 -13.95 27.31 -14.63
C SER A 762 -13.70 27.81 -13.21
N GLN A 763 -14.77 28.07 -12.45
CA GLN A 763 -14.67 28.49 -11.06
C GLN A 763 -13.98 27.43 -10.19
N LEU A 764 -14.26 26.13 -10.39
CA LEU A 764 -13.53 25.07 -9.68
C LEU A 764 -12.03 25.04 -9.98
N PHE A 765 -11.62 25.31 -11.22
CA PHE A 765 -10.20 25.44 -11.55
C PHE A 765 -9.54 26.63 -10.83
N VAL A 766 -10.24 27.77 -10.76
CA VAL A 766 -9.76 29.00 -10.10
C VAL A 766 -9.72 28.84 -8.58
N ASP A 767 -10.70 28.14 -7.99
CA ASP A 767 -10.81 27.87 -6.56
C ASP A 767 -9.73 26.87 -6.05
N GLY A 768 -8.83 26.42 -6.93
CA GLY A 768 -7.61 25.71 -6.54
C GLY A 768 -7.65 24.19 -6.75
N LEU A 769 -8.60 23.65 -7.52
CA LEU A 769 -8.68 22.20 -7.80
C LEU A 769 -7.35 21.59 -8.28
N LEU A 770 -6.54 22.35 -9.04
CA LEU A 770 -5.23 21.93 -9.57
C LEU A 770 -4.05 22.80 -9.08
N GLY A 771 -4.25 23.62 -8.05
CA GLY A 771 -3.24 24.55 -7.54
C GLY A 771 -2.79 25.59 -8.57
N ARG A 772 -1.52 26.04 -8.50
CA ARG A 772 -1.00 27.19 -9.26
C ARG A 772 -0.92 26.98 -10.79
N ASN A 773 -1.02 25.74 -11.28
CA ASN A 773 -0.85 25.40 -12.71
C ASN A 773 -2.20 25.19 -13.45
N PHE A 774 -3.31 25.74 -12.94
CA PHE A 774 -4.65 25.52 -13.49
C PHE A 774 -4.85 26.06 -14.92
N ALA A 775 -4.10 27.09 -15.34
CA ALA A 775 -4.30 27.78 -16.62
C ALA A 775 -4.27 26.85 -17.84
N ARG A 776 -3.34 25.89 -17.89
CA ARG A 776 -3.22 24.92 -19.01
C ARG A 776 -4.36 23.90 -19.03
N ALA A 777 -4.84 23.50 -17.86
CA ALA A 777 -5.96 22.58 -17.74
C ALA A 777 -7.28 23.25 -18.12
N LEU A 778 -7.43 24.52 -17.74
CA LEU A 778 -8.59 25.32 -18.09
C LEU A 778 -8.67 25.56 -19.61
N SER A 779 -7.56 25.93 -20.26
CA SER A 779 -7.54 26.10 -21.72
C SER A 779 -7.87 24.79 -22.44
N PHE A 780 -7.30 23.67 -21.98
CA PHE A 780 -7.61 22.35 -22.52
C PHE A 780 -9.10 22.01 -22.42
N TYR A 781 -9.72 22.28 -21.26
CA TYR A 781 -11.14 22.06 -21.06
C TYR A 781 -11.97 22.90 -22.04
N LEU A 782 -11.73 24.22 -22.09
CA LEU A 782 -12.48 25.15 -22.94
C LEU A 782 -12.40 24.79 -24.43
N ASP A 783 -11.24 24.32 -24.89
CA ASP A 783 -11.03 23.97 -26.30
C ASP A 783 -11.70 22.63 -26.69
N SER A 784 -11.90 21.71 -25.73
CA SER A 784 -12.17 20.30 -26.05
C SER A 784 -13.56 19.78 -25.62
N TYR A 785 -14.23 20.42 -24.66
CA TYR A 785 -15.41 19.86 -24.02
C TYR A 785 -16.59 19.63 -24.98
N GLU A 786 -16.86 20.56 -25.91
CA GLU A 786 -18.00 20.45 -26.84
C GLU A 786 -17.83 19.27 -27.80
N SER A 787 -16.64 19.17 -28.41
CA SER A 787 -16.29 18.08 -29.32
C SER A 787 -16.34 16.71 -28.62
N TYR A 788 -15.88 16.67 -27.36
CA TYR A 788 -15.96 15.47 -26.52
C TYR A 788 -17.40 15.02 -26.28
N ILE A 789 -18.27 15.90 -25.78
CA ILE A 789 -19.68 15.60 -25.46
C ILE A 789 -20.42 15.14 -26.71
N MET A 790 -20.26 15.85 -27.83
CA MET A 790 -20.91 15.51 -29.10
C MET A 790 -20.49 14.12 -29.59
N THR A 791 -19.19 13.81 -29.53
CA THR A 791 -18.64 12.53 -29.96
C THR A 791 -19.12 11.37 -29.08
N LEU A 792 -19.14 11.56 -27.75
CA LEU A 792 -19.59 10.55 -26.81
C LEU A 792 -21.09 10.25 -26.98
N ASN A 793 -21.92 11.30 -27.06
CA ASN A 793 -23.36 11.18 -27.29
C ASN A 793 -23.67 10.41 -28.57
N LYS A 794 -22.97 10.71 -29.67
CA LYS A 794 -23.11 9.99 -30.94
C LYS A 794 -22.77 8.50 -30.79
N ARG A 795 -21.72 8.15 -30.04
CA ARG A 795 -21.35 6.75 -29.79
C ARG A 795 -22.38 6.03 -28.91
N CYS A 796 -22.87 6.64 -27.84
CA CYS A 796 -23.90 6.05 -26.98
C CYS A 796 -25.23 5.84 -27.73
N ALA A 797 -25.62 6.79 -28.58
CA ALA A 797 -26.82 6.70 -29.43
C ALA A 797 -26.68 5.64 -30.54
N GLY A 798 -25.52 5.55 -31.18
CA GLY A 798 -25.25 4.56 -32.25
C GLY A 798 -25.44 3.11 -31.80
N PHE A 799 -25.14 2.79 -30.54
CA PHE A 799 -25.38 1.46 -29.97
C PHE A 799 -26.84 1.18 -29.61
N SER A 800 -27.70 2.21 -29.53
CA SER A 800 -29.14 2.03 -29.27
C SER A 800 -29.90 1.68 -30.54
N ASN A 801 -29.46 2.19 -31.70
CA ASN A 801 -30.07 1.89 -33.00
C ASN A 801 -29.53 0.58 -33.64
N GLY A 802 -28.36 0.09 -33.22
CA GLY A 802 -27.72 -1.10 -33.79
C GLY A 802 -28.35 -2.45 -33.42
N ASN A 803 -29.07 -2.54 -32.28
CA ASN A 803 -29.71 -3.79 -31.85
C ASN A 803 -30.99 -4.13 -32.64
N ALA A 804 -31.54 -3.20 -33.43
CA ALA A 804 -32.68 -3.48 -34.29
C ALA A 804 -32.32 -4.26 -35.57
N ARG A 805 -31.03 -4.33 -35.96
CA ARG A 805 -30.60 -4.99 -37.21
C ARG A 805 -30.05 -6.41 -37.06
N TYR A 806 -29.83 -6.91 -35.83
CA TYR A 806 -29.35 -8.28 -35.57
C TYR A 806 -30.39 -9.16 -34.86
N GLY A 807 -31.67 -8.83 -35.01
CA GLY A 807 -32.77 -9.48 -34.28
C GLY A 807 -33.93 -9.99 -35.14
N VAL A 808 -33.80 -10.17 -36.46
CA VAL A 808 -34.83 -10.86 -37.26
C VAL A 808 -34.17 -11.62 -38.42
N ARG A 809 -33.57 -12.78 -38.14
CA ARG A 809 -33.50 -13.85 -39.16
C ARG A 809 -34.79 -14.64 -39.03
N ARG A 810 -35.82 -14.21 -39.78
CA ARG A 810 -37.04 -14.99 -39.99
C ARG A 810 -36.62 -16.36 -40.51
N ARG A 811 -36.82 -17.41 -39.70
CA ARG A 811 -37.01 -18.77 -40.22
C ARG A 811 -38.23 -18.71 -41.14
N ARG A 812 -37.99 -18.76 -42.45
CA ARG A 812 -38.93 -19.34 -43.41
C ARG A 812 -38.22 -20.52 -44.06
N ARG A 813 -39.03 -21.57 -44.28
CA ARG A 813 -38.68 -22.92 -44.72
C ARG A 813 -37.60 -22.96 -45.79
#